data_AF-A0A9P7ZXJ5-F1
#
_entry.id   AF-A0A9P7ZXJ5-F1
#
_cell.length_a   1.000
_cell.length_b   1.000
_cell.length_c   1.000
_cell.angle_alpha   90.00
_cell.angle_beta   90.00
_cell.angle_gamma   90.00
#
_symmetry.space_group_name_H-M   'P 1'
#
loop_
_entity.id
_entity.type
_entity.pdbx_description
1 polymer ?
#
loop_
_entity_poly.entity_id
_entity_poly.type
_entity_poly.pdbx_seq_one_letter_code
_entity_poly.pdbx_strand_id
1 'polypeptide(L)'
;MDAINARKNFEFINNIKSINPELDHIYHFDEAEQKRILNESPWKKDPHYFTDIKISAVALIKMVMHARSGGSIEVMGMMQGKVQGNTIIIMDAFALPVEGTETRVNAQAEGYEYMVQYMTKIKEVGRLENAIGWYHSHPGYGCWLSGIDVNTQMQNQQFQDPFVAVVIDPNRTISAGKVEIGAFRTYPEGYKAPDEGPSEYQTIPLSKIEDFGVHCKQYYPLEISHFKSTLDTQLLDQLWNKYWVNTLSQSPLLSNREYAARQMSDLAEKLQMTATMASRAGPGGFGPMGAPGHFPKDKKKKQEESQLSKITRDSNKISVEATHGLISQVLKNVLFTANPHQKEVSALGPLGDADTVLSPPSSMPQPGPTHLMQFSTMSGTTGLEGLEVLNDFVTAEEESLLIQELDARDWAGKGIEPNPEMKRRHQHYGGVFSYRLRRVVGDMKQLPTMFDFLTQRLLERRIYSSSPNSIIVNEYEAGQGIMPHVDAPKLFGSTITALSLLSACVMTFQHVKDPHLVHRVLLPRRSLVVMNGASRYVYKHGISKDLVEYVDGLEIDISPLLDAASTGPEKQHVAIALLDAFTTYGVFYITSPTHPVFSSQKIAEILDATSRLFALDAAEKTHIPKIAPGGFTRGYVPIGGESGSATKELKEGFSYGYEWPSTELQAKLADNSLNKLQGPNSWPSQETLDRLDKGQQDAFKSTLQEFYLNVCQVAKGLLQGISLALALPENELAKYCTSSETISFMRLFHYLPYVDQGDAAQIGSSAHTDWGFLTLILSPCKTVGLQLFHDNSWHDVPSVDNTLVVNGGDYLSLLTGGKLISPLHRVVSNGMEERYSMCCFYYPDYHSKIPLLVQEEFKGQAATGNYSLLRDQRSEEEVINDTKDHSADAQDARSVASKLLNGDINFGDYIVSKWTQVYRKGGSY
;
A
#
# COMPACT_ATOMS: atom_id res chain seq x y z
N MET A 1 41.67 2.27 -22.78
CA MET A 1 41.72 3.61 -22.18
C MET A 1 42.25 3.47 -20.78
N ASP A 2 43.25 4.26 -20.41
CA ASP A 2 44.02 4.11 -19.18
C ASP A 2 43.18 4.55 -17.97
N ALA A 3 43.04 3.68 -16.95
CA ALA A 3 42.14 3.89 -15.80
C ALA A 3 42.45 5.20 -15.03
N ILE A 4 43.70 5.64 -15.09
CA ILE A 4 44.18 6.88 -14.50
C ILE A 4 43.57 8.10 -15.20
N ASN A 5 43.40 8.04 -16.52
CA ASN A 5 42.79 9.13 -17.29
C ASN A 5 41.27 9.17 -17.12
N ALA A 6 40.62 8.01 -17.00
CA ALA A 6 39.19 7.94 -16.67
C ALA A 6 38.91 8.54 -15.28
N ARG A 7 39.77 8.23 -14.29
CA ARG A 7 39.68 8.77 -12.94
C ARG A 7 39.88 10.28 -12.91
N LYS A 8 40.92 10.80 -13.57
CA LYS A 8 41.16 12.25 -13.66
C LYS A 8 40.02 12.99 -14.35
N ASN A 9 39.42 12.40 -15.38
CA ASN A 9 38.31 13.03 -16.09
C ASN A 9 37.03 13.04 -15.25
N PHE A 10 36.75 11.95 -14.50
CA PHE A 10 35.67 11.89 -13.53
C PHE A 10 35.88 12.88 -12.36
N GLU A 11 37.09 12.95 -11.82
CA GLU A 11 37.47 13.89 -10.76
C GLU A 11 37.31 15.35 -11.23
N PHE A 12 37.68 15.65 -12.47
CA PHE A 12 37.53 16.98 -13.08
C PHE A 12 36.08 17.35 -13.36
N ILE A 13 35.29 16.46 -13.98
CA ILE A 13 33.88 16.68 -14.30
C ILE A 13 33.03 16.92 -13.03
N ASN A 14 33.43 16.34 -11.91
CA ASN A 14 32.69 16.41 -10.65
C ASN A 14 33.34 17.31 -9.58
N ASN A 15 34.33 18.14 -9.95
CA ASN A 15 35.00 19.06 -9.03
C ASN A 15 35.59 18.39 -7.77
N ILE A 16 36.08 17.15 -7.91
CA ILE A 16 36.60 16.35 -6.78
C ILE A 16 38.00 16.85 -6.42
N LYS A 17 38.16 17.40 -5.21
CA LYS A 17 39.45 17.84 -4.65
C LYS A 17 40.08 16.75 -3.78
N SER A 18 41.41 16.64 -3.82
CA SER A 18 42.21 15.71 -3.01
C SER A 18 42.02 15.93 -1.50
N ILE A 19 41.93 14.84 -0.75
CA ILE A 19 41.51 14.79 0.65
C ILE A 19 42.60 15.29 1.63
N ASN A 20 42.21 16.26 2.47
CA ASN A 20 42.98 16.89 3.54
C ASN A 20 42.87 16.08 4.86
N PRO A 21 43.94 15.88 5.65
CA PRO A 21 43.91 15.26 6.99
C PRO A 21 42.93 15.86 8.03
N GLU A 22 42.23 16.95 7.71
CA GLU A 22 41.24 17.62 8.57
C GLU A 22 39.77 17.18 8.33
N LEU A 23 39.49 16.23 7.44
CA LEU A 23 38.11 15.93 7.00
C LEU A 23 37.15 15.49 8.11
N ASP A 24 37.60 14.72 9.09
CA ASP A 24 36.71 14.25 10.16
C ASP A 24 36.55 15.28 11.30
N HIS A 25 37.37 16.34 11.33
CA HIS A 25 37.26 17.41 12.31
C HIS A 25 35.92 18.14 12.23
N ILE A 26 35.28 18.17 11.04
CA ILE A 26 33.94 18.74 10.88
C ILE A 26 32.88 18.00 11.71
N TYR A 27 33.11 16.75 12.11
CA TYR A 27 32.21 15.98 12.98
C TYR A 27 32.41 16.27 14.47
N HIS A 28 33.47 16.99 14.87
CA HIS A 28 33.70 17.35 16.27
C HIS A 28 32.77 18.47 16.73
N PHE A 29 32.00 18.25 17.80
CA PHE A 29 31.10 19.25 18.36
C PHE A 29 31.71 19.96 19.58
N ASP A 30 31.99 21.26 19.45
CA ASP A 30 32.44 22.11 20.57
C ASP A 30 31.26 22.93 21.12
N GLU A 31 30.72 22.51 22.26
CA GLU A 31 29.57 23.15 22.90
C GLU A 31 29.87 24.58 23.37
N ALA A 32 31.10 24.86 23.82
CA ALA A 32 31.48 26.17 24.33
C ALA A 32 31.59 27.19 23.19
N GLU A 33 32.16 26.79 22.06
CA GLU A 33 32.20 27.61 20.85
C GLU A 33 30.79 27.89 20.30
N GLN A 34 29.92 26.88 20.22
CA GLN A 34 28.55 27.08 19.74
C GLN A 34 27.76 28.03 20.65
N LYS A 35 27.88 27.91 21.98
CA LYS A 35 27.26 28.85 22.92
C LYS A 35 27.77 30.28 22.73
N ARG A 36 29.07 30.46 22.50
CA ARG A 36 29.65 31.79 22.21
C ARG A 36 29.07 32.40 20.94
N ILE A 37 29.03 31.63 19.84
CA ILE A 37 28.50 32.09 18.55
C ILE A 37 27.01 32.48 18.66
N LEU A 38 26.20 31.66 19.35
CA LEU A 38 24.78 31.95 19.59
C LEU A 38 24.59 33.25 20.41
N ASN A 39 25.39 33.44 21.46
CA ASN A 39 25.34 34.64 22.29
C ASN A 39 25.75 35.91 21.51
N GLU A 40 26.74 35.81 20.62
CA GLU A 40 27.21 36.93 19.79
C GLU A 40 26.24 37.26 18.64
N SER A 41 25.52 36.24 18.12
CA SER A 41 24.52 36.36 17.04
C SER A 41 24.98 37.25 15.87
N PRO A 42 26.14 37.00 15.24
CA PRO A 42 26.73 37.90 14.23
C PRO A 42 25.82 38.15 13.02
N TRP A 43 24.98 37.17 12.64
CA TRP A 43 23.98 37.28 11.57
C TRP A 43 22.88 38.31 11.81
N LYS A 44 22.68 38.79 13.05
CA LYS A 44 21.75 39.89 13.31
C LYS A 44 22.27 41.24 12.79
N LYS A 45 23.58 41.37 12.56
CA LYS A 45 24.20 42.61 12.05
C LYS A 45 24.23 42.67 10.53
N ASP A 46 24.25 41.51 9.88
CA ASP A 46 24.29 41.38 8.43
C ASP A 46 23.28 40.32 7.98
N PRO A 47 22.16 40.73 7.32
CA PRO A 47 21.17 39.81 6.76
C PRO A 47 21.72 38.76 5.79
N HIS A 48 22.90 39.01 5.21
CA HIS A 48 23.60 38.12 4.28
C HIS A 48 24.86 37.49 4.89
N TYR A 49 24.93 37.41 6.23
CA TYR A 49 26.06 36.81 6.96
C TYR A 49 26.32 35.35 6.55
N PHE A 50 25.27 34.57 6.36
CA PHE A 50 25.38 33.18 5.92
C PHE A 50 25.40 33.11 4.41
N THR A 51 26.50 32.62 3.85
CA THR A 51 26.66 32.45 2.40
C THR A 51 26.68 30.98 1.99
N ASP A 52 27.05 30.09 2.92
CA ASP A 52 27.36 28.70 2.64
C ASP A 52 26.55 27.74 3.53
N ILE A 53 26.21 26.58 2.97
CA ILE A 53 25.67 25.44 3.72
C ILE A 53 26.47 24.16 3.38
N LYS A 54 26.79 23.38 4.41
CA LYS A 54 27.45 22.09 4.30
C LYS A 54 26.51 20.99 4.77
N ILE A 55 26.16 20.05 3.91
CA ILE A 55 25.23 18.95 4.23
C ILE A 55 26.00 17.62 4.28
N SER A 56 25.87 16.89 5.38
CA SER A 56 26.48 15.56 5.49
C SER A 56 25.83 14.59 4.49
N ALA A 57 26.61 13.63 3.97
CA ALA A 57 26.08 12.61 3.06
C ALA A 57 24.92 11.82 3.69
N VAL A 58 24.96 11.57 5.01
CA VAL A 58 23.90 10.89 5.74
C VAL A 58 22.62 11.72 5.77
N ALA A 59 22.71 13.00 6.10
CA ALA A 59 21.57 13.91 6.11
C ALA A 59 20.95 14.02 4.71
N LEU A 60 21.79 14.17 3.67
CA LEU A 60 21.34 14.24 2.28
C LEU A 60 20.54 13.00 1.89
N ILE A 61 21.06 11.80 2.16
CA ILE A 61 20.38 10.54 1.84
C ILE A 61 19.04 10.45 2.56
N LYS A 62 18.99 10.77 3.87
CA LYS A 62 17.74 10.73 4.63
C LYS A 62 16.68 11.68 4.07
N MET A 63 17.06 12.93 3.79
CA MET A 63 16.14 13.92 3.28
C MET A 63 15.63 13.56 1.88
N VAL A 64 16.51 13.08 0.98
CA VAL A 64 16.12 12.65 -0.38
C VAL A 64 15.22 11.42 -0.34
N MET A 65 15.54 10.43 0.51
CA MET A 65 14.72 9.23 0.66
C MET A 65 13.33 9.55 1.22
N HIS A 66 13.27 10.44 2.21
CA HIS A 66 12.01 10.91 2.76
C HIS A 66 11.20 11.74 1.74
N ALA A 67 11.84 12.68 1.05
CA ALA A 67 11.19 13.44 -0.03
C ALA A 67 10.61 12.52 -1.11
N ARG A 68 11.32 11.43 -1.45
CA ARG A 68 10.85 10.42 -2.40
C ARG A 68 9.67 9.61 -1.85
N SER A 69 9.65 9.25 -0.57
CA SER A 69 8.52 8.48 0.00
C SER A 69 7.21 9.28 0.01
N GLY A 70 7.27 10.62 -0.02
CA GLY A 70 6.09 11.48 -0.21
C GLY A 70 5.46 11.40 -1.60
N GLY A 71 6.16 10.85 -2.60
CA GLY A 71 5.67 10.72 -3.97
C GLY A 71 5.32 12.08 -4.60
N SER A 72 4.03 12.35 -4.74
CA SER A 72 3.52 13.63 -5.28
C SER A 72 3.05 14.62 -4.22
N ILE A 73 3.16 14.27 -2.94
CA ILE A 73 2.79 15.09 -1.79
C ILE A 73 4.06 15.70 -1.19
N GLU A 74 3.95 16.93 -0.69
CA GLU A 74 5.03 17.58 0.04
C GLU A 74 5.18 16.93 1.43
N VAL A 75 6.41 16.60 1.80
CA VAL A 75 6.73 16.12 3.15
C VAL A 75 7.77 17.04 3.76
N MET A 76 7.82 17.12 5.08
CA MET A 76 8.78 17.97 5.77
C MET A 76 9.47 17.27 6.94
N GLY A 77 10.61 17.82 7.34
CA GLY A 77 11.36 17.35 8.50
C GLY A 77 12.30 18.40 9.04
N MET A 78 13.06 18.01 10.06
CA MET A 78 13.97 18.88 10.77
C MET A 78 15.42 18.48 10.52
N MET A 79 16.31 19.46 10.57
CA MET A 79 17.74 19.30 10.39
C MET A 79 18.48 19.67 11.67
N GLN A 80 19.47 18.85 12.02
CA GLN A 80 20.33 19.01 13.18
C GLN A 80 21.74 19.38 12.74
N GLY A 81 22.35 20.31 13.46
CA GLY A 81 23.67 20.77 13.09
C GLY A 81 24.24 21.87 13.96
N LYS A 82 25.17 22.61 13.35
CA LYS A 82 25.95 23.66 14.03
C LYS A 82 26.34 24.77 13.06
N VAL A 83 26.84 25.87 13.60
CA VAL A 83 27.36 26.99 12.82
C VAL A 83 28.88 27.06 12.92
N GLN A 84 29.54 27.32 11.80
CA GLN A 84 30.98 27.59 11.77
C GLN A 84 31.26 28.76 10.83
N GLY A 85 31.57 29.93 11.40
CA GLY A 85 31.75 31.17 10.62
C GLY A 85 30.46 31.53 9.86
N ASN A 86 30.60 31.83 8.57
CA ASN A 86 29.51 32.13 7.63
C ASN A 86 28.82 30.87 7.07
N THR A 87 29.13 29.68 7.57
CA THR A 87 28.60 28.40 7.08
C THR A 87 27.66 27.74 8.09
N ILE A 88 26.48 27.30 7.61
CA ILE A 88 25.59 26.40 8.35
C ILE A 88 25.95 24.96 8.03
N ILE A 89 26.20 24.13 9.04
CA ILE A 89 26.60 22.73 8.87
C ILE A 89 25.46 21.83 9.33
N ILE A 90 24.89 21.05 8.41
CA ILE A 90 23.88 20.04 8.65
C ILE A 90 24.56 18.69 8.88
N MET A 91 24.44 18.17 10.10
CA MET A 91 25.02 16.91 10.52
C MET A 91 24.08 15.74 10.29
N ASP A 92 22.79 15.92 10.61
CA ASP A 92 21.75 14.91 10.41
C ASP A 92 20.38 15.53 10.11
N ALA A 93 19.43 14.71 9.67
CA ALA A 93 18.05 15.10 9.44
C ALA A 93 17.08 13.98 9.88
N PHE A 94 15.87 14.37 10.26
CA PHE A 94 14.80 13.45 10.65
C PHE A 94 13.45 13.93 10.14
N ALA A 95 12.58 12.97 9.80
CA ALA A 95 11.23 13.24 9.33
C ALA A 95 10.32 13.69 10.48
N LEU A 96 9.41 14.62 10.20
CA LEU A 96 8.30 14.91 11.09
C LEU A 96 7.06 14.14 10.60
N PRO A 97 6.20 13.63 11.51
CA PRO A 97 4.99 12.89 11.15
C PRO A 97 3.88 13.84 10.68
N VAL A 98 4.19 14.73 9.75
CA VAL A 98 3.28 15.78 9.28
C VAL A 98 3.28 15.78 7.75
N GLU A 99 2.10 15.74 7.16
CA GLU A 99 1.92 15.90 5.72
C GLU A 99 1.95 17.39 5.38
N GLY A 100 2.89 17.77 4.52
CA GLY A 100 2.97 19.13 3.98
C GLY A 100 1.85 19.31 2.96
N THR A 101 1.01 20.32 3.16
CA THR A 101 0.17 20.83 2.08
C THR A 101 0.39 22.33 1.98
N GLU A 102 0.54 22.84 0.76
CA GLU A 102 0.58 24.28 0.42
C GLU A 102 -0.68 25.07 0.87
N THR A 103 -1.58 24.48 1.67
CA THR A 103 -2.78 25.14 2.21
C THR A 103 -2.89 25.05 3.74
N ARG A 104 -2.05 24.27 4.41
CA ARG A 104 -2.00 24.17 5.87
C ARG A 104 -0.55 24.15 6.34
N VAL A 105 -0.01 25.34 6.63
CA VAL A 105 1.15 25.43 7.51
C VAL A 105 0.70 25.81 8.90
N ASN A 106 0.18 24.80 9.60
CA ASN A 106 0.13 24.84 11.05
C ASN A 106 0.11 23.43 11.66
N ALA A 107 1.07 22.59 11.26
CA ALA A 107 1.41 21.36 11.97
C ALA A 107 2.34 21.62 13.18
N GLN A 108 2.31 22.85 13.72
CA GLN A 108 3.28 23.30 14.69
C GLN A 108 3.14 22.59 16.04
N ALA A 109 1.93 22.32 16.55
CA ALA A 109 1.77 21.71 17.88
C ALA A 109 2.30 20.27 17.95
N GLU A 110 1.85 19.39 17.05
CA GLU A 110 2.26 17.97 17.00
C GLU A 110 3.72 17.81 16.56
N GLY A 111 4.17 18.64 15.60
CA GLY A 111 5.56 18.67 15.17
C GLY A 111 6.54 19.17 16.24
N TYR A 112 6.15 20.18 17.04
CA TYR A 112 6.99 20.68 18.13
C TYR A 112 7.11 19.69 19.29
N GLU A 113 6.03 18.98 19.65
CA GLU A 113 6.09 17.94 20.67
C GLU A 113 7.03 16.81 20.27
N TYR A 114 6.88 16.30 19.04
CA TYR A 114 7.79 15.31 18.48
C TYR A 114 9.23 15.81 18.47
N MET A 115 9.46 17.05 18.03
CA MET A 115 10.78 17.68 18.01
C MET A 115 11.41 17.73 19.41
N VAL A 116 10.69 18.17 20.43
CA VAL A 116 11.21 18.26 21.81
C VAL A 116 11.58 16.86 22.33
N GLN A 117 10.72 15.87 22.13
CA GLN A 117 10.98 14.49 22.54
C GLN A 117 12.19 13.90 21.79
N TYR A 118 12.25 14.10 20.48
CA TYR A 118 13.34 13.60 19.62
C TYR A 118 14.68 14.24 19.99
N MET A 119 14.71 15.56 20.18
CA MET A 119 15.90 16.29 20.61
C MET A 119 16.38 15.85 22.00
N THR A 120 15.47 15.50 22.91
CA THR A 120 15.82 15.00 24.25
C THR A 120 16.47 13.62 24.15
N LYS A 121 15.85 12.68 23.43
CA LYS A 121 16.38 11.32 23.22
C LYS A 121 17.72 11.30 22.48
N ILE A 122 17.92 12.23 21.53
CA ILE A 122 19.18 12.31 20.79
C ILE A 122 20.35 12.77 21.66
N LYS A 123 20.09 13.65 22.63
CA LYS A 123 21.10 14.06 23.62
C LYS A 123 21.51 12.89 24.51
N GLU A 124 20.59 11.99 24.85
CA GLU A 124 20.88 10.78 25.65
C GLU A 124 21.84 9.81 24.94
N VAL A 125 21.81 9.76 23.61
CA VAL A 125 22.72 8.91 22.80
C VAL A 125 24.01 9.62 22.38
N GLY A 126 24.32 10.77 23.00
CA GLY A 126 25.60 11.47 22.82
C GLY A 126 25.68 12.37 21.58
N ARG A 127 24.54 12.73 20.96
CA ARG A 127 24.48 13.71 19.87
C ARG A 127 23.99 15.05 20.42
N LEU A 128 24.84 16.06 20.33
CA LEU A 128 24.69 17.31 21.08
C LEU A 128 24.24 18.48 20.21
N GLU A 129 24.26 18.31 18.89
CA GLU A 129 23.79 19.29 17.91
C GLU A 129 22.32 19.65 18.15
N ASN A 130 21.99 20.94 18.02
CA ASN A 130 20.61 21.42 18.10
C ASN A 130 19.96 21.47 16.70
N ALA A 131 18.65 21.70 16.67
CA ALA A 131 17.95 22.00 15.43
C ALA A 131 18.51 23.30 14.82
N ILE A 132 18.83 23.27 13.53
CA ILE A 132 19.48 24.38 12.80
C ILE A 132 18.70 24.75 11.51
N GLY A 133 17.65 24.00 11.20
CA GLY A 133 16.83 24.25 10.03
C GLY A 133 15.75 23.19 9.85
N TRP A 134 14.98 23.38 8.79
CA TRP A 134 13.93 22.48 8.36
C TRP A 134 14.07 22.22 6.87
N TYR A 135 13.60 21.05 6.44
CA TYR A 135 13.56 20.71 5.02
C TYR A 135 12.16 20.28 4.60
N HIS A 136 11.84 20.48 3.32
CA HIS A 136 10.62 19.96 2.71
C HIS A 136 10.81 19.62 1.24
N SER A 137 9.85 18.89 0.67
CA SER A 137 9.87 18.49 -0.73
C SER A 137 8.95 19.33 -1.61
N HIS A 138 9.40 19.66 -2.82
CA HIS A 138 8.60 20.25 -3.90
C HIS A 138 8.60 19.32 -5.12
N PRO A 139 7.66 18.35 -5.21
CA PRO A 139 7.71 17.33 -6.25
C PRO A 139 7.37 17.86 -7.67
N GLY A 140 8.39 18.21 -8.46
CA GLY A 140 8.29 18.50 -9.89
C GLY A 140 8.25 19.97 -10.29
N TYR A 141 8.31 20.91 -9.36
CA TYR A 141 8.25 22.36 -9.65
C TYR A 141 9.48 23.14 -9.18
N GLY A 142 10.56 22.44 -8.82
CA GLY A 142 11.86 23.04 -8.51
C GLY A 142 12.00 23.50 -7.07
N CYS A 143 13.22 23.89 -6.72
CA CYS A 143 13.60 24.28 -5.38
C CYS A 143 13.52 25.80 -5.25
N TRP A 144 12.50 26.30 -4.57
CA TRP A 144 12.24 27.71 -4.25
C TRP A 144 11.29 27.78 -3.04
N LEU A 145 11.13 28.96 -2.43
CA LEU A 145 10.20 29.14 -1.31
C LEU A 145 8.90 29.80 -1.78
N SER A 146 7.75 29.16 -1.52
CA SER A 146 6.40 29.72 -1.70
C SER A 146 6.13 30.86 -0.71
N GLY A 147 5.04 31.60 -0.91
CA GLY A 147 4.63 32.63 0.05
C GLY A 147 4.40 32.09 1.47
N ILE A 148 3.98 30.83 1.58
CA ILE A 148 3.79 30.16 2.87
C ILE A 148 5.14 29.77 3.46
N ASP A 149 6.03 29.19 2.66
CA ASP A 149 7.38 28.80 3.12
C ASP A 149 8.18 30.02 3.62
N VAL A 150 8.04 31.16 2.95
CA VAL A 150 8.65 32.41 3.38
C VAL A 150 8.13 32.81 4.76
N ASN A 151 6.81 32.77 4.98
CA ASN A 151 6.24 33.11 6.29
C ASN A 151 6.72 32.16 7.38
N THR A 152 6.75 30.85 7.11
CA THR A 152 7.25 29.84 8.05
C THR A 152 8.72 30.04 8.37
N GLN A 153 9.54 30.28 7.35
CA GLN A 153 10.96 30.53 7.52
C GLN A 153 11.23 31.84 8.26
N MET A 154 10.44 32.89 8.02
CA MET A 154 10.52 34.15 8.78
C MET A 154 10.18 33.93 10.26
N GLN A 155 9.13 33.16 10.57
CA GLN A 155 8.79 32.81 11.95
C GLN A 155 9.92 32.01 12.62
N ASN A 156 10.46 31.01 11.93
CA ASN A 156 11.56 30.21 12.47
C ASN A 156 12.84 31.05 12.70
N GLN A 157 13.20 31.94 11.77
CA GLN A 157 14.29 32.89 11.95
C GLN A 157 14.02 33.91 13.06
N GLN A 158 12.76 34.19 13.40
CA GLN A 158 12.42 35.09 14.50
C GLN A 158 12.61 34.42 15.87
N PHE A 159 12.25 33.14 16.01
CA PHE A 159 12.24 32.44 17.31
C PHE A 159 13.42 31.49 17.54
N GLN A 160 14.05 30.98 16.47
CA GLN A 160 15.06 29.91 16.52
C GLN A 160 16.30 30.21 15.66
N ASP A 161 16.64 31.48 15.40
CA ASP A 161 17.84 31.83 14.62
C ASP A 161 19.13 31.36 15.32
N PRO A 162 20.10 30.74 14.63
CA PRO A 162 20.22 30.61 13.18
C PRO A 162 19.40 29.46 12.58
N PHE A 163 18.52 29.76 11.60
CA PHE A 163 17.65 28.75 10.96
C PHE A 163 17.66 28.79 9.42
N VAL A 164 17.70 27.63 8.75
CA VAL A 164 17.71 27.54 7.26
C VAL A 164 16.58 26.64 6.72
N ALA A 165 16.03 26.99 5.56
CA ALA A 165 15.07 26.17 4.83
C ALA A 165 15.77 25.42 3.69
N VAL A 166 15.58 24.10 3.59
CA VAL A 166 16.11 23.27 2.49
C VAL A 166 14.95 22.66 1.71
N VAL A 167 14.95 22.85 0.39
CA VAL A 167 13.90 22.33 -0.51
C VAL A 167 14.50 21.27 -1.41
N ILE A 168 13.84 20.12 -1.53
CA ILE A 168 14.27 19.00 -2.38
C ILE A 168 13.21 18.69 -3.42
N ASP A 169 13.58 18.58 -4.70
CA ASP A 169 12.67 18.09 -5.74
C ASP A 169 13.02 16.62 -6.07
N PRO A 170 12.27 15.64 -5.51
CA PRO A 170 12.57 14.23 -5.72
C PRO A 170 12.34 13.79 -7.18
N ASN A 171 11.40 14.44 -7.88
CA ASN A 171 11.07 14.11 -9.27
C ASN A 171 12.18 14.58 -10.21
N ARG A 172 12.65 15.83 -10.06
CA ARG A 172 13.79 16.36 -10.84
C ARG A 172 15.09 15.65 -10.51
N THR A 173 15.26 15.22 -9.25
CA THR A 173 16.45 14.46 -8.85
C THR A 173 16.63 13.19 -9.70
N ILE A 174 15.53 12.48 -9.96
CA ILE A 174 15.54 11.25 -10.78
C ILE A 174 15.73 11.57 -12.27
N SER A 175 15.13 12.65 -12.79
CA SER A 175 15.22 12.98 -14.22
C SER A 175 16.58 13.56 -14.62
N ALA A 176 17.14 14.42 -13.77
CA ALA A 176 18.43 15.06 -14.00
C ALA A 176 19.62 14.13 -13.66
N GLY A 177 19.40 13.07 -12.89
CA GLY A 177 20.47 12.21 -12.38
C GLY A 177 21.42 12.92 -11.39
N LYS A 178 20.99 14.07 -10.88
CA LYS A 178 21.68 14.93 -9.92
C LYS A 178 20.65 15.33 -8.86
N VAL A 179 21.04 15.33 -7.59
CA VAL A 179 20.15 15.78 -6.51
C VAL A 179 19.76 17.23 -6.74
N GLU A 180 18.47 17.46 -6.95
CA GLU A 180 17.87 18.79 -7.08
C GLU A 180 17.52 19.27 -5.68
N ILE A 181 18.37 20.15 -5.14
CA ILE A 181 18.29 20.65 -3.77
C ILE A 181 18.63 22.14 -3.76
N GLY A 182 17.85 22.91 -3.00
CA GLY A 182 18.08 24.33 -2.75
C GLY A 182 18.07 24.64 -1.27
N ALA A 183 18.87 25.60 -0.83
CA ALA A 183 18.93 26.06 0.55
C ALA A 183 18.72 27.57 0.59
N PHE A 184 17.81 28.03 1.43
CA PHE A 184 17.31 29.40 1.39
C PHE A 184 17.21 30.00 2.80
N ARG A 185 17.44 31.31 2.87
CA ARG A 185 17.15 32.13 4.05
C ARG A 185 16.35 33.35 3.63
N THR A 186 15.39 33.74 4.47
CA THR A 186 14.54 34.92 4.22
C THR A 186 15.23 36.19 4.71
N TYR A 187 15.03 37.28 3.97
CA TYR A 187 15.44 38.61 4.41
C TYR A 187 14.56 39.09 5.58
N PRO A 188 15.09 39.90 6.52
CA PRO A 188 14.30 40.52 7.57
C PRO A 188 13.23 41.47 7.01
N GLU A 189 12.14 41.65 7.76
CA GLU A 189 11.05 42.54 7.38
C GLU A 189 11.55 43.98 7.18
N GLY A 190 11.24 44.57 6.01
CA GLY A 190 11.68 45.93 5.64
C GLY A 190 13.04 46.03 4.96
N TYR A 191 13.82 44.94 4.83
CA TYR A 191 15.06 44.93 4.07
C TYR A 191 14.79 44.90 2.55
N LYS A 192 15.46 45.79 1.79
CA LYS A 192 15.42 45.76 0.32
C LYS A 192 16.57 44.92 -0.21
N ALA A 193 16.23 43.82 -0.88
CA ALA A 193 17.20 43.00 -1.58
C ALA A 193 17.99 43.82 -2.62
N PRO A 194 19.28 43.50 -2.86
CA PRO A 194 20.05 44.05 -3.99
C PRO A 194 19.33 43.79 -5.33
N ASP A 195 19.45 44.68 -6.31
CA ASP A 195 18.77 44.60 -7.63
C ASP A 195 19.24 43.43 -8.54
N GLU A 196 19.98 42.47 -7.99
CA GLU A 196 20.38 41.25 -8.69
C GLU A 196 19.23 40.23 -8.62
N GLY A 197 18.66 39.92 -9.79
CA GLY A 197 17.63 38.88 -9.93
C GLY A 197 18.17 37.48 -9.59
N PRO A 198 17.30 36.46 -9.53
CA PRO A 198 17.69 35.10 -9.20
C PRO A 198 18.83 34.60 -10.11
N SER A 199 19.87 34.04 -9.50
CA SER A 199 21.14 33.64 -10.16
C SER A 199 20.98 32.43 -11.09
N GLU A 200 19.99 31.57 -10.84
CA GLU A 200 19.82 30.30 -11.56
C GLU A 200 18.39 30.14 -12.11
N TYR A 201 18.28 29.94 -13.43
CA TYR A 201 16.98 29.75 -14.10
C TYR A 201 16.46 28.33 -13.84
N GLN A 202 15.28 28.23 -13.22
CA GLN A 202 14.55 26.97 -13.08
C GLN A 202 13.24 27.04 -13.86
N THR A 203 12.88 25.93 -14.52
CA THR A 203 11.56 25.77 -15.15
C THR A 203 10.51 25.67 -14.05
N ILE A 204 9.63 26.67 -13.94
CA ILE A 204 8.51 26.69 -12.98
C ILE A 204 7.20 26.47 -13.74
N PRO A 205 6.28 25.61 -13.28
CA PRO A 205 4.98 25.44 -13.91
C PRO A 205 4.15 26.73 -13.87
N LEU A 206 3.25 26.89 -14.84
CA LEU A 206 2.38 28.07 -14.95
C LEU A 206 1.53 28.31 -13.69
N SER A 207 1.04 27.26 -13.05
CA SER A 207 0.24 27.36 -11.82
C SER A 207 1.01 27.96 -10.63
N LYS A 208 2.35 28.01 -10.71
CA LYS A 208 3.25 28.46 -9.63
C LYS A 208 4.06 29.69 -9.97
N ILE A 209 4.03 30.14 -11.22
CA ILE A 209 4.89 31.22 -11.71
C ILE A 209 4.56 32.57 -11.08
N GLU A 210 3.28 32.81 -10.76
CA GLU A 210 2.83 34.05 -10.11
C GLU A 210 3.33 34.12 -8.66
N ASP A 211 3.14 33.04 -7.89
CA ASP A 211 3.60 32.93 -6.51
C ASP A 211 5.13 33.06 -6.41
N PHE A 212 5.86 32.34 -7.27
CA PHE A 212 7.31 32.48 -7.39
C PHE A 212 7.72 33.93 -7.72
N GLY A 213 7.05 34.57 -8.68
CA GLY A 213 7.35 35.95 -9.10
C GLY A 213 7.17 36.99 -7.98
N VAL A 214 6.21 36.78 -7.08
CA VAL A 214 5.94 37.68 -5.95
C VAL A 214 6.97 37.49 -4.83
N HIS A 215 7.35 36.25 -4.53
CA HIS A 215 8.12 35.92 -3.33
C HIS A 215 9.63 35.72 -3.56
N CYS A 216 10.10 35.56 -4.80
CA CYS A 216 11.52 35.31 -5.12
C CYS A 216 12.52 36.38 -4.64
N LYS A 217 12.06 37.59 -4.29
CA LYS A 217 12.89 38.67 -3.73
C LYS A 217 12.93 38.70 -2.20
N GLN A 218 12.18 37.82 -1.53
CA GLN A 218 12.05 37.78 -0.08
C GLN A 218 13.05 36.83 0.59
N TYR A 219 13.81 36.07 -0.20
CA TYR A 219 14.85 35.17 0.26
C TYR A 219 16.07 35.19 -0.66
N TYR A 220 17.18 34.60 -0.20
CA TYR A 220 18.38 34.37 -1.00
C TYR A 220 18.84 32.93 -0.90
N PRO A 221 19.47 32.38 -1.96
CA PRO A 221 20.05 31.04 -1.94
C PRO A 221 21.40 31.03 -1.22
N LEU A 222 21.71 29.92 -0.55
CA LEU A 222 23.03 29.62 0.02
C LEU A 222 23.78 28.65 -0.91
N GLU A 223 25.10 28.75 -0.95
CA GLU A 223 25.94 27.82 -1.70
C GLU A 223 26.00 26.46 -1.00
N ILE A 224 25.47 25.42 -1.65
CA ILE A 224 25.40 24.06 -1.10
C ILE A 224 26.69 23.30 -1.42
N SER A 225 27.31 22.79 -0.37
CA SER A 225 28.41 21.82 -0.46
C SER A 225 28.12 20.58 0.39
N HIS A 226 28.72 19.45 0.04
CA HIS A 226 28.51 18.18 0.73
C HIS A 226 29.81 17.69 1.36
N PHE A 227 29.69 16.98 2.49
CA PHE A 227 30.82 16.32 3.13
C PHE A 227 30.45 14.92 3.59
N LYS A 228 31.46 14.05 3.72
CA LYS A 228 31.33 12.68 4.20
C LYS A 228 32.56 12.34 5.04
N SER A 229 32.43 11.41 5.97
CA SER A 229 33.56 10.98 6.79
C SER A 229 34.53 10.12 5.97
N THR A 230 35.73 9.92 6.52
CA THR A 230 36.68 8.96 5.96
C THR A 230 36.10 7.54 5.92
N LEU A 231 35.34 7.13 6.95
CA LEU A 231 34.65 5.85 6.99
C LEU A 231 33.51 5.76 5.97
N ASP A 232 32.68 6.81 5.84
CA ASP A 232 31.62 6.86 4.83
C ASP A 232 32.19 6.70 3.42
N THR A 233 33.38 7.25 3.17
CA THR A 233 34.08 7.08 1.90
C THR A 233 34.38 5.62 1.63
N GLN A 234 34.96 4.91 2.62
CA GLN A 234 35.27 3.48 2.50
C GLN A 234 34.01 2.62 2.35
N LEU A 235 32.96 2.93 3.12
CA LEU A 235 31.69 2.19 3.08
C LEU A 235 30.97 2.40 1.75
N LEU A 236 30.91 3.62 1.23
CA LEU A 236 30.28 3.90 -0.06
C LEU A 236 31.05 3.25 -1.22
N ASP A 237 32.39 3.21 -1.15
CA ASP A 237 33.21 2.49 -2.13
C ASP A 237 32.95 0.97 -2.08
N GLN A 238 32.82 0.38 -0.88
CA GLN A 238 32.46 -1.02 -0.72
C GLN A 238 31.03 -1.32 -1.17
N LEU A 239 30.10 -0.43 -0.88
CA LEU A 239 28.70 -0.55 -1.29
C LEU A 239 28.59 -0.49 -2.81
N TRP A 240 29.38 0.38 -3.47
CA TRP A 240 29.42 0.49 -4.93
C TRP A 240 29.77 -0.85 -5.60
N ASN A 241 30.65 -1.66 -5.00
CA ASN A 241 31.01 -2.99 -5.53
C ASN A 241 29.82 -3.96 -5.63
N LYS A 242 28.75 -3.73 -4.87
CA LYS A 242 27.49 -4.50 -4.96
C LYS A 242 26.36 -3.72 -5.64
N TYR A 243 26.34 -2.40 -5.51
CA TYR A 243 25.20 -1.56 -5.92
C TYR A 243 25.28 -1.05 -7.37
N TRP A 244 26.44 -1.16 -8.04
CA TRP A 244 26.61 -0.74 -9.44
C TRP A 244 25.59 -1.39 -10.39
N VAL A 245 25.12 -2.60 -10.09
CA VAL A 245 24.09 -3.31 -10.86
C VAL A 245 22.76 -2.56 -10.86
N ASN A 246 22.37 -1.96 -9.73
CA ASN A 246 21.14 -1.17 -9.63
C ASN A 246 21.22 0.11 -10.47
N THR A 247 22.39 0.76 -10.53
CA THR A 247 22.62 1.91 -11.40
C THR A 247 22.49 1.53 -12.88
N LEU A 248 22.89 0.31 -13.25
CA LEU A 248 22.74 -0.20 -14.62
C LEU A 248 21.36 -0.74 -14.94
N SER A 249 20.54 -1.11 -13.96
CA SER A 249 19.18 -1.65 -14.19
C SER A 249 18.09 -0.57 -14.24
N GLN A 250 18.30 0.59 -13.62
CA GLN A 250 17.29 1.67 -13.55
C GLN A 250 16.93 2.28 -14.91
N SER A 251 15.63 2.51 -15.16
CA SER A 251 15.13 3.20 -16.36
C SER A 251 14.47 4.53 -16.00
N PRO A 252 15.18 5.67 -16.11
CA PRO A 252 14.63 7.00 -15.84
C PRO A 252 13.38 7.33 -16.68
N LEU A 253 13.28 6.77 -17.90
CA LEU A 253 12.12 6.94 -18.79
C LEU A 253 10.84 6.31 -18.24
N LEU A 254 10.97 5.21 -17.49
CA LEU A 254 9.82 4.51 -16.91
C LEU A 254 9.48 5.08 -15.53
N SER A 255 10.49 5.31 -14.69
CA SER A 255 10.28 5.77 -13.31
C SER A 255 9.71 7.20 -13.22
N ASN A 256 10.00 8.07 -14.19
CA ASN A 256 9.55 9.47 -14.20
C ASN A 256 8.56 9.82 -15.32
N ARG A 257 7.86 8.82 -15.88
CA ARG A 257 6.93 9.01 -17.01
C ARG A 257 5.86 10.07 -16.74
N GLU A 258 5.28 10.07 -15.54
CA GLU A 258 4.22 11.00 -15.17
C GLU A 258 4.73 12.45 -15.07
N TYR A 259 5.93 12.64 -14.49
CA TYR A 259 6.60 13.94 -14.45
C TYR A 259 6.85 14.50 -15.85
N ALA A 260 7.40 13.68 -16.76
CA ALA A 260 7.65 14.08 -18.14
C ALA A 260 6.36 14.48 -18.87
N ALA A 261 5.28 13.71 -18.69
CA ALA A 261 3.97 14.04 -19.28
C ALA A 261 3.42 15.38 -18.77
N ARG A 262 3.55 15.67 -17.47
CA ARG A 262 3.12 16.95 -16.88
C ARG A 262 3.94 18.12 -17.41
N GLN A 263 5.27 17.97 -17.55
CA GLN A 263 6.13 19.02 -18.11
C GLN A 263 5.79 19.33 -19.58
N MET A 264 5.43 18.31 -20.39
CA MET A 264 4.97 18.53 -21.77
C MET A 264 3.63 19.26 -21.82
N SER A 265 2.69 18.92 -20.92
CA SER A 265 1.41 19.61 -20.81
C SER A 265 1.59 21.09 -20.43
N ASP A 266 2.43 21.39 -19.44
CA ASP A 266 2.76 22.76 -19.02
C ASP A 266 3.43 23.56 -20.16
N LEU A 267 4.36 22.94 -20.89
CA LEU A 267 4.99 23.55 -22.05
C LEU A 267 3.97 23.89 -23.16
N ALA A 268 3.01 23.00 -23.41
CA ALA A 268 1.95 23.22 -24.41
C ALA A 268 1.05 24.40 -24.02
N GLU A 269 0.67 24.51 -22.74
CA GLU A 269 -0.07 25.66 -22.22
C GLU A 269 0.72 26.97 -22.36
N LYS A 270 2.02 26.98 -21.97
CA LYS A 270 2.90 28.15 -22.13
C LYS A 270 3.01 28.61 -23.59
N LEU A 271 3.14 27.66 -24.51
CA LEU A 271 3.14 27.90 -25.96
C LEU A 271 1.82 28.52 -26.43
N GLN A 272 0.69 27.98 -26.00
CA GLN A 272 -0.64 28.48 -26.37
C GLN A 272 -0.88 29.90 -25.84
N MET A 273 -0.50 30.19 -24.59
CA MET A 273 -0.58 31.53 -24.01
C MET A 273 0.26 32.54 -24.80
N THR A 274 1.51 32.18 -25.10
CA THR A 274 2.43 33.05 -25.86
C THR A 274 1.97 33.27 -27.29
N ALA A 275 1.46 32.23 -27.97
CA ALA A 275 0.87 32.33 -29.29
C ALA A 275 -0.36 33.25 -29.30
N THR A 276 -1.21 33.16 -28.27
CA THR A 276 -2.37 34.04 -28.11
C THR A 276 -1.94 35.49 -27.89
N MET A 277 -0.93 35.74 -27.05
CA MET A 277 -0.36 37.08 -26.86
C MET A 277 0.27 37.64 -28.15
N ALA A 278 1.00 36.82 -28.90
CA ALA A 278 1.59 37.19 -30.19
C ALA A 278 0.53 37.47 -31.26
N SER A 279 -0.59 36.74 -31.28
CA SER A 279 -1.71 36.99 -32.21
C SER A 279 -2.48 38.27 -31.90
N ARG A 280 -2.53 38.70 -30.63
CA ARG A 280 -3.15 39.97 -30.20
C ARG A 280 -2.23 41.17 -30.45
N ALA A 281 -0.92 40.97 -30.41
CA ALA A 281 0.07 41.93 -30.87
C ALA A 281 0.19 41.83 -32.41
N GLY A 282 -0.76 42.41 -33.14
CA GLY A 282 -0.83 42.29 -34.61
C GLY A 282 0.45 42.73 -35.35
N PRO A 283 0.57 42.45 -36.66
CA PRO A 283 1.80 42.64 -37.46
C PRO A 283 2.21 44.12 -37.72
N GLY A 284 1.67 45.09 -36.96
CA GLY A 284 1.61 46.51 -37.31
C GLY A 284 2.38 47.46 -36.40
N GLY A 285 3.38 46.99 -35.65
CA GLY A 285 4.27 47.84 -34.85
C GLY A 285 5.44 48.47 -35.62
N PHE A 286 5.45 48.41 -36.96
CA PHE A 286 6.34 49.20 -37.81
C PHE A 286 5.48 50.16 -38.64
N GLY A 287 5.42 51.42 -38.22
CA GLY A 287 4.85 52.50 -39.03
C GLY A 287 5.79 52.89 -40.19
N PRO A 288 5.27 53.47 -41.30
CA PRO A 288 6.01 53.65 -42.55
C PRO A 288 6.99 54.83 -42.52
N MET A 289 7.98 54.78 -43.42
CA MET A 289 9.14 55.66 -43.61
C MET A 289 8.93 57.19 -43.45
N GLY A 290 9.92 57.83 -42.78
CA GLY A 290 10.59 59.04 -43.30
C GLY A 290 10.49 60.34 -42.49
N ALA A 291 11.48 60.65 -41.66
CA ALA A 291 12.17 61.97 -41.52
C ALA A 291 13.22 61.95 -40.38
N PRO A 292 14.34 62.70 -40.49
CA PRO A 292 15.54 62.51 -39.68
C PRO A 292 15.51 63.33 -38.39
N GLY A 293 15.66 62.69 -37.23
CA GLY A 293 15.70 63.43 -35.97
C GLY A 293 16.11 62.61 -34.76
N HIS A 294 17.38 62.76 -34.37
CA HIS A 294 17.94 62.54 -33.04
C HIS A 294 17.83 61.15 -32.40
N PHE A 295 18.92 60.39 -32.49
CA PHE A 295 19.28 59.38 -31.49
C PHE A 295 19.84 60.08 -30.23
N PRO A 296 19.27 59.88 -29.03
CA PRO A 296 20.05 59.94 -27.81
C PRO A 296 20.70 58.57 -27.59
N LYS A 297 22.01 58.52 -27.75
CA LYS A 297 22.86 57.48 -27.18
C LYS A 297 22.80 57.58 -25.66
N ASP A 298 22.39 56.53 -24.96
CA ASP A 298 22.97 56.05 -23.69
C ASP A 298 22.16 54.82 -23.20
N LYS A 299 22.69 53.60 -23.40
CA LYS A 299 23.45 52.76 -22.44
C LYS A 299 22.59 52.00 -21.41
N LYS A 300 22.57 50.67 -21.63
CA LYS A 300 22.31 49.56 -20.68
C LYS A 300 20.92 49.48 -20.03
N LYS A 301 19.89 49.10 -20.80
CA LYS A 301 18.76 48.31 -20.27
C LYS A 301 19.04 46.84 -20.58
N LYS A 302 19.17 45.99 -19.55
CA LYS A 302 19.22 44.51 -19.69
C LYS A 302 18.09 44.11 -20.65
N GLN A 303 18.42 43.42 -21.75
CA GLN A 303 17.41 42.83 -22.63
C GLN A 303 16.53 41.90 -21.78
N GLU A 304 15.28 42.29 -21.52
CA GLU A 304 14.31 41.40 -20.90
C GLU A 304 14.12 40.20 -21.82
N GLU A 305 14.32 39.01 -21.26
CA GLU A 305 14.27 37.77 -22.01
C GLU A 305 12.85 37.49 -22.51
N SER A 306 12.68 37.30 -23.83
CA SER A 306 11.37 37.03 -24.44
C SER A 306 10.72 35.76 -23.87
N GLN A 307 9.40 35.74 -23.71
CA GLN A 307 8.64 34.57 -23.27
C GLN A 307 8.90 33.34 -24.16
N LEU A 308 9.09 33.56 -25.46
CA LEU A 308 9.45 32.49 -26.40
C LEU A 308 10.83 31.89 -26.12
N SER A 309 11.79 32.71 -25.64
CA SER A 309 13.13 32.23 -25.22
C SER A 309 13.04 31.30 -24.02
N LYS A 310 12.22 31.64 -23.02
CA LYS A 310 11.98 30.81 -21.83
C LYS A 310 11.35 29.47 -22.18
N ILE A 311 10.33 29.49 -23.04
CA ILE A 311 9.68 28.28 -23.56
C ILE A 311 10.67 27.41 -24.34
N THR A 312 11.53 28.02 -25.15
CA THR A 312 12.57 27.29 -25.90
C THR A 312 13.52 26.59 -24.93
N ARG A 313 13.93 27.23 -23.84
CA ARG A 313 14.75 26.59 -22.79
C ARG A 313 14.03 25.44 -22.09
N ASP A 314 12.76 25.63 -21.73
CA ASP A 314 11.94 24.57 -21.12
C ASP A 314 11.82 23.36 -22.06
N SER A 315 11.55 23.59 -23.35
CA SER A 315 11.47 22.53 -24.37
C SER A 315 12.79 21.77 -24.57
N ASN A 316 13.92 22.50 -24.56
CA ASN A 316 15.24 21.91 -24.69
C ASN A 316 15.56 21.05 -23.46
N LYS A 317 15.22 21.51 -22.24
CA LYS A 317 15.44 20.74 -21.01
C LYS A 317 14.71 19.40 -21.05
N ILE A 318 13.41 19.42 -21.39
CA ILE A 318 12.59 18.20 -21.53
C ILE A 318 13.20 17.25 -22.57
N SER A 319 13.64 17.78 -23.70
CA SER A 319 14.23 16.99 -24.79
C SER A 319 15.56 16.34 -24.39
N VAL A 320 16.42 17.07 -23.67
CA VAL A 320 17.71 16.55 -23.18
C VAL A 320 17.50 15.43 -22.16
N GLU A 321 16.58 15.60 -21.20
CA GLU A 321 16.27 14.58 -20.19
C GLU A 321 15.73 13.29 -20.83
N ALA A 322 14.80 13.41 -21.78
CA ALA A 322 14.28 12.26 -22.53
C ALA A 322 15.38 11.56 -23.35
N THR A 323 16.27 12.34 -23.97
CA THR A 323 17.39 11.81 -24.76
C THR A 323 18.39 11.06 -23.89
N HIS A 324 18.73 11.58 -22.70
CA HIS A 324 19.59 10.87 -21.74
C HIS A 324 18.99 9.54 -21.30
N GLY A 325 17.69 9.51 -21.00
CA GLY A 325 16.98 8.28 -20.68
C GLY A 325 17.04 7.25 -21.82
N LEU A 326 16.89 7.70 -23.07
CA LEU A 326 16.95 6.83 -24.25
C LEU A 326 18.37 6.33 -24.52
N ILE A 327 19.38 7.19 -24.42
CA ILE A 327 20.80 6.82 -24.54
C ILE A 327 21.13 5.72 -23.53
N SER A 328 20.68 5.83 -22.29
CA SER A 328 20.88 4.80 -21.27
C SER A 328 20.29 3.44 -21.69
N GLN A 329 19.09 3.41 -22.28
CA GLN A 329 18.49 2.16 -22.78
C GLN A 329 19.22 1.58 -23.98
N VAL A 330 19.62 2.43 -24.94
CA VAL A 330 20.38 2.00 -26.12
C VAL A 330 21.73 1.42 -25.69
N LEU A 331 22.43 2.08 -24.77
CA LEU A 331 23.70 1.59 -24.23
C LEU A 331 23.54 0.23 -23.55
N LYS A 332 22.48 0.02 -22.76
CA LYS A 332 22.20 -1.29 -22.14
C LYS A 332 21.93 -2.37 -23.18
N ASN A 333 21.14 -2.08 -24.20
CA ASN A 333 20.86 -3.02 -25.29
C ASN A 333 22.15 -3.41 -26.03
N VAL A 334 22.99 -2.43 -26.37
CA VAL A 334 24.29 -2.67 -27.02
C VAL A 334 25.24 -3.45 -26.11
N LEU A 335 25.29 -3.16 -24.81
CA LEU A 335 26.23 -3.81 -23.88
C LEU A 335 25.80 -5.21 -23.46
N PHE A 336 24.50 -5.48 -23.30
CA PHE A 336 23.98 -6.70 -22.68
C PHE A 336 23.19 -7.61 -23.64
N THR A 337 22.74 -7.10 -24.78
CA THR A 337 21.91 -7.86 -25.74
C THR A 337 22.64 -8.13 -27.05
N ALA A 338 23.60 -7.28 -27.44
CA ALA A 338 24.43 -7.55 -28.62
C ALA A 338 25.48 -8.63 -28.30
N ASN A 339 25.09 -9.90 -28.42
CA ASN A 339 26.04 -11.00 -28.50
C ASN A 339 26.67 -11.02 -29.91
N PRO A 340 28.01 -10.98 -30.07
CA PRO A 340 28.68 -11.02 -31.39
C PRO A 340 28.49 -12.33 -32.18
N HIS A 341 27.70 -13.29 -31.66
CA HIS A 341 27.65 -14.66 -32.14
C HIS A 341 26.26 -15.18 -32.53
N GLN A 342 25.27 -14.31 -32.76
CA GLN A 342 24.00 -14.78 -33.33
C GLN A 342 23.54 -13.99 -34.56
N LYS A 343 23.66 -14.72 -35.69
CA LYS A 343 22.83 -14.70 -36.91
C LYS A 343 23.31 -13.87 -38.10
N GLU A 344 24.17 -14.52 -38.88
CA GLU A 344 23.81 -14.81 -40.28
C GLU A 344 22.41 -15.46 -40.33
N VAL A 345 21.53 -14.93 -41.19
CA VAL A 345 20.79 -15.65 -42.26
C VAL A 345 19.74 -14.68 -42.83
N SER A 346 19.97 -14.34 -44.12
CA SER A 346 19.09 -13.79 -45.17
C SER A 346 18.26 -12.53 -44.84
N ALA A 347 18.60 -11.31 -45.29
CA ALA A 347 18.73 -10.82 -46.68
C ALA A 347 17.48 -11.05 -47.56
N LEU A 348 16.71 -9.96 -47.73
CA LEU A 348 16.03 -9.47 -48.95
C LEU A 348 15.56 -10.49 -50.02
N GLY A 349 14.25 -10.51 -50.27
CA GLY A 349 13.64 -10.98 -51.53
C GLY A 349 12.17 -10.51 -51.65
N PRO A 350 11.65 -10.20 -52.86
CA PRO A 350 10.63 -9.16 -53.07
C PRO A 350 9.21 -9.65 -53.43
N LEU A 351 8.30 -8.68 -53.49
CA LEU A 351 6.90 -8.70 -53.95
C LEU A 351 6.66 -9.50 -55.26
N GLY A 352 5.51 -10.18 -55.35
CA GLY A 352 4.96 -10.75 -56.59
C GLY A 352 3.61 -11.49 -56.43
N ASP A 353 2.55 -10.79 -56.82
CA ASP A 353 1.31 -11.18 -57.56
C ASP A 353 0.51 -12.49 -57.33
N ALA A 354 -0.79 -12.23 -57.09
CA ALA A 354 -2.03 -12.68 -57.79
C ALA A 354 -2.46 -14.17 -57.92
N ASP A 355 -3.73 -14.36 -57.53
CA ASP A 355 -4.75 -15.31 -57.99
C ASP A 355 -4.52 -16.83 -57.89
N THR A 356 -5.36 -17.50 -57.08
CA THR A 356 -6.32 -18.50 -57.60
C THR A 356 -7.33 -19.00 -56.54
N VAL A 357 -8.54 -19.21 -57.05
CA VAL A 357 -9.79 -19.65 -56.41
C VAL A 357 -9.81 -21.15 -56.11
N LEU A 358 -10.46 -21.60 -55.03
CA LEU A 358 -11.48 -22.68 -55.00
C LEU A 358 -11.89 -23.08 -53.56
N SER A 359 -13.21 -23.24 -53.36
CA SER A 359 -13.89 -23.67 -52.12
C SER A 359 -14.13 -25.21 -52.08
N PRO A 360 -14.91 -25.78 -51.13
CA PRO A 360 -14.46 -26.71 -50.07
C PRO A 360 -14.97 -28.16 -50.25
N PRO A 361 -14.80 -29.06 -49.25
CA PRO A 361 -15.92 -29.93 -48.92
C PRO A 361 -16.20 -30.15 -47.43
N SER A 362 -17.48 -30.43 -47.20
CA SER A 362 -18.26 -30.77 -46.00
C SER A 362 -18.18 -32.25 -45.59
N SER A 363 -18.38 -32.56 -44.29
CA SER A 363 -19.48 -33.43 -43.78
C SER A 363 -19.40 -33.73 -42.25
N MET A 364 -20.31 -33.11 -41.47
CA MET A 364 -21.29 -33.64 -40.48
C MET A 364 -21.00 -34.93 -39.66
N PRO A 365 -21.43 -35.03 -38.37
CA PRO A 365 -22.87 -35.16 -38.06
C PRO A 365 -23.41 -34.43 -36.81
N GLN A 366 -24.72 -34.18 -36.86
CA GLN A 366 -25.61 -33.73 -35.78
C GLN A 366 -25.86 -34.81 -34.70
N PRO A 367 -26.31 -34.40 -33.51
CA PRO A 367 -27.51 -35.00 -32.93
C PRO A 367 -28.57 -33.98 -32.49
N GLY A 368 -29.83 -34.42 -32.56
CA GLY A 368 -31.04 -33.65 -32.25
C GLY A 368 -31.45 -33.64 -30.76
N PRO A 369 -32.76 -33.52 -30.45
CA PRO A 369 -33.27 -32.46 -29.59
C PRO A 369 -33.57 -32.89 -28.15
N THR A 370 -33.82 -31.85 -27.32
CA THR A 370 -34.56 -31.83 -26.04
C THR A 370 -33.78 -32.15 -24.75
N HIS A 371 -33.49 -31.10 -23.97
CA HIS A 371 -34.16 -30.90 -22.68
C HIS A 371 -34.04 -29.43 -22.25
N LEU A 372 -35.19 -28.74 -22.18
CA LEU A 372 -35.35 -27.50 -21.44
C LEU A 372 -34.99 -27.78 -19.98
N MET A 373 -33.80 -27.35 -19.54
CA MET A 373 -33.55 -27.14 -18.11
C MET A 373 -33.98 -25.71 -17.78
N GLN A 374 -35.06 -25.62 -17.02
CA GLN A 374 -35.45 -24.40 -16.33
C GLN A 374 -34.31 -24.01 -15.40
N PHE A 375 -33.59 -22.95 -15.76
CA PHE A 375 -32.69 -22.28 -14.82
C PHE A 375 -33.57 -21.59 -13.76
N SER A 376 -33.64 -22.23 -12.60
CA SER A 376 -34.12 -21.64 -11.35
C SER A 376 -33.24 -20.42 -11.03
N THR A 377 -33.79 -19.22 -11.22
CA THR A 377 -33.21 -17.95 -10.80
C THR A 377 -33.05 -17.91 -9.28
N MET A 378 -31.83 -18.10 -8.77
CA MET A 378 -31.45 -17.62 -7.45
C MET A 378 -31.01 -16.17 -7.59
N SER A 379 -31.96 -15.23 -7.50
CA SER A 379 -31.67 -13.80 -7.39
C SER A 379 -31.09 -13.55 -5.99
N GLY A 380 -29.81 -13.19 -5.91
CA GLY A 380 -29.23 -12.69 -4.66
C GLY A 380 -29.79 -11.30 -4.37
N THR A 381 -30.65 -11.17 -3.37
CA THR A 381 -31.14 -9.86 -2.91
C THR A 381 -29.98 -9.12 -2.25
N THR A 382 -29.53 -8.03 -2.85
CA THR A 382 -28.40 -7.20 -2.40
C THR A 382 -28.72 -6.33 -1.17
N GLY A 383 -29.95 -6.42 -0.63
CA GLY A 383 -30.44 -5.53 0.44
C GLY A 383 -30.73 -4.09 -0.01
N LEU A 384 -30.34 -3.70 -1.23
CA LEU A 384 -30.55 -2.37 -1.80
C LEU A 384 -31.74 -2.39 -2.76
N GLU A 385 -32.73 -1.51 -2.50
CA GLU A 385 -33.94 -1.46 -3.32
C GLU A 385 -33.61 -1.15 -4.80
N GLY A 386 -34.08 -2.02 -5.69
CA GLY A 386 -33.88 -1.90 -7.13
C GLY A 386 -32.48 -2.27 -7.63
N LEU A 387 -31.65 -2.94 -6.83
CA LEU A 387 -30.37 -3.51 -7.26
C LEU A 387 -30.40 -5.03 -7.28
N GLU A 388 -30.04 -5.63 -8.42
CA GLU A 388 -29.95 -7.08 -8.60
C GLU A 388 -28.60 -7.47 -9.19
N VAL A 389 -27.98 -8.55 -8.69
CA VAL A 389 -26.75 -9.12 -9.24
C VAL A 389 -27.04 -10.54 -9.73
N LEU A 390 -26.74 -10.78 -11.01
CA LEU A 390 -26.89 -12.05 -11.69
C LEU A 390 -25.50 -12.66 -11.91
N ASN A 391 -25.17 -13.69 -11.13
CA ASN A 391 -23.91 -14.42 -11.26
C ASN A 391 -23.89 -15.28 -12.53
N ASP A 392 -22.69 -15.54 -13.06
CA ASP A 392 -22.45 -16.35 -14.26
C ASP A 392 -23.36 -15.97 -15.44
N PHE A 393 -23.54 -14.66 -15.64
CA PHE A 393 -24.40 -14.13 -16.68
C PHE A 393 -23.84 -14.41 -18.08
N VAL A 394 -22.52 -14.48 -18.21
CA VAL A 394 -21.80 -14.92 -19.41
C VAL A 394 -20.94 -16.15 -19.09
N THR A 395 -20.76 -17.02 -20.07
CA THR A 395 -19.88 -18.20 -19.94
C THR A 395 -18.41 -17.81 -20.08
N ALA A 396 -17.48 -18.70 -19.69
CA ALA A 396 -16.05 -18.46 -19.82
C ALA A 396 -15.63 -18.36 -21.30
N GLU A 397 -16.27 -19.14 -22.18
CA GLU A 397 -16.06 -19.11 -23.62
C GLU A 397 -16.55 -17.78 -24.23
N GLU A 398 -17.75 -17.32 -23.84
CA GLU A 398 -18.30 -16.04 -24.27
C GLU A 398 -17.44 -14.86 -23.79
N GLU A 399 -16.99 -14.89 -22.53
CA GLU A 399 -16.06 -13.88 -21.99
C GLU A 399 -14.76 -13.88 -22.80
N SER A 400 -14.17 -15.03 -23.07
CA SER A 400 -12.90 -15.13 -23.80
C SER A 400 -13.02 -14.59 -25.24
N LEU A 401 -14.09 -14.96 -25.95
CA LEU A 401 -14.36 -14.45 -27.31
C LEU A 401 -14.64 -12.95 -27.30
N LEU A 402 -15.41 -12.46 -26.32
CA LEU A 402 -15.73 -11.05 -26.19
C LEU A 402 -14.46 -10.22 -25.92
N ILE A 403 -13.60 -10.66 -25.01
CA ILE A 403 -12.33 -10.00 -24.69
C ILE A 403 -11.40 -10.01 -25.90
N GLN A 404 -11.27 -11.14 -26.60
CA GLN A 404 -10.45 -11.22 -27.82
C GLN A 404 -10.90 -10.21 -28.89
N GLU A 405 -12.20 -10.08 -29.13
CA GLU A 405 -12.77 -9.10 -30.06
C GLU A 405 -12.60 -7.65 -29.59
N LEU A 406 -12.67 -7.39 -28.28
CA LEU A 406 -12.45 -6.07 -27.70
C LEU A 406 -10.97 -5.65 -27.78
N ASP A 407 -10.04 -6.55 -27.49
CA ASP A 407 -8.60 -6.30 -27.55
C ASP A 407 -8.07 -6.17 -28.98
N ALA A 408 -8.74 -6.79 -29.95
CA ALA A 408 -8.43 -6.60 -31.38
C ALA A 408 -8.78 -5.20 -31.92
N ARG A 409 -9.46 -4.36 -31.13
CA ARG A 409 -9.94 -3.03 -31.54
C ARG A 409 -9.22 -1.91 -30.80
N ASP A 410 -9.32 -0.71 -31.38
CA ASP A 410 -8.71 0.48 -30.81
C ASP A 410 -9.41 0.90 -29.51
N TRP A 411 -8.62 1.09 -28.47
CA TRP A 411 -9.06 1.64 -27.19
C TRP A 411 -8.86 3.16 -27.15
N ALA A 412 -9.86 3.89 -26.65
CA ALA A 412 -9.76 5.31 -26.33
C ALA A 412 -9.37 5.49 -24.86
N GLY A 413 -8.75 6.63 -24.49
CA GLY A 413 -8.16 6.79 -23.15
C GLY A 413 -6.79 6.11 -23.04
N LYS A 414 -5.92 6.66 -22.18
CA LYS A 414 -4.44 6.66 -22.31
C LYS A 414 -3.93 7.43 -23.55
N GLY A 415 -4.19 8.74 -23.58
CA GLY A 415 -3.26 9.69 -24.20
C GLY A 415 -3.37 9.98 -25.70
N ILE A 416 -4.54 9.83 -26.34
CA ILE A 416 -4.84 10.47 -27.64
C ILE A 416 -6.25 11.07 -27.61
N GLU A 417 -6.46 12.19 -28.29
CA GLU A 417 -7.74 12.93 -28.39
C GLU A 417 -8.95 12.02 -28.67
N PRO A 418 -10.16 12.33 -28.14
CA PRO A 418 -10.57 13.65 -27.64
C PRO A 418 -10.73 13.73 -26.11
N ASN A 419 -10.34 12.71 -25.35
CA ASN A 419 -10.61 12.68 -23.90
C ASN A 419 -9.37 12.27 -23.07
N PRO A 420 -8.37 13.17 -22.95
CA PRO A 420 -7.12 12.91 -22.21
C PRO A 420 -7.29 12.83 -20.68
N GLU A 421 -8.50 13.06 -20.15
CA GLU A 421 -8.78 13.19 -18.71
C GLU A 421 -9.14 11.86 -18.02
N MET A 422 -9.34 10.77 -18.76
CA MET A 422 -9.67 9.47 -18.17
C MET A 422 -8.41 8.63 -17.95
N LYS A 423 -8.12 8.31 -16.69
CA LYS A 423 -7.01 7.41 -16.29
C LYS A 423 -7.18 5.96 -16.76
N ARG A 424 -8.35 5.62 -17.28
CA ARG A 424 -8.75 4.28 -17.74
C ARG A 424 -8.93 4.24 -19.25
N ARG A 425 -8.71 3.09 -19.88
CA ARG A 425 -9.05 2.91 -21.29
C ARG A 425 -10.52 2.50 -21.45
N HIS A 426 -11.15 2.91 -22.54
CA HIS A 426 -12.57 2.73 -22.79
C HIS A 426 -12.87 2.58 -24.30
N GLN A 427 -13.99 1.94 -24.63
CA GLN A 427 -14.53 1.85 -25.98
C GLN A 427 -16.03 2.17 -25.95
N HIS A 428 -16.55 2.86 -26.98
CA HIS A 428 -17.97 3.16 -27.12
C HIS A 428 -18.55 2.49 -28.35
N TYR A 429 -19.68 1.82 -28.20
CA TYR A 429 -20.43 1.19 -29.26
C TYR A 429 -21.86 1.73 -29.30
N GLY A 430 -22.36 2.00 -30.51
CA GLY A 430 -23.66 2.65 -30.71
C GLY A 430 -23.55 4.18 -30.61
N GLY A 431 -23.87 4.74 -29.44
CA GLY A 431 -23.78 6.18 -29.16
C GLY A 431 -22.46 6.58 -28.50
N VAL A 432 -21.75 7.58 -29.04
CA VAL A 432 -20.52 8.09 -28.42
C VAL A 432 -20.89 9.13 -27.36
N PHE A 433 -20.76 8.77 -26.08
CA PHE A 433 -21.06 9.69 -24.98
C PHE A 433 -19.88 10.63 -24.73
N SER A 434 -20.05 11.94 -24.96
CA SER A 434 -19.06 12.94 -24.56
C SER A 434 -19.25 13.30 -23.09
N TYR A 435 -18.27 12.93 -22.27
CA TYR A 435 -18.22 13.28 -20.85
C TYR A 435 -18.11 14.80 -20.64
N ARG A 436 -17.35 15.51 -21.50
CA ARG A 436 -17.19 16.97 -21.46
C ARG A 436 -18.49 17.71 -21.76
N LEU A 437 -19.22 17.28 -22.78
CA LEU A 437 -20.46 17.94 -23.22
C LEU A 437 -21.71 17.36 -22.52
N ARG A 438 -21.55 16.27 -21.76
CA ARG A 438 -22.62 15.49 -21.13
C ARG A 438 -23.77 15.22 -22.10
N ARG A 439 -23.44 14.75 -23.31
CA ARG A 439 -24.39 14.39 -24.37
C ARG A 439 -23.82 13.31 -25.27
N VAL A 440 -24.69 12.57 -25.95
CA VAL A 440 -24.28 11.69 -27.06
C VAL A 440 -23.90 12.58 -28.25
N VAL A 441 -22.75 12.30 -28.86
CA VAL A 441 -22.17 13.03 -29.99
C VAL A 441 -22.08 12.08 -31.18
N GLY A 442 -22.42 12.57 -32.37
CA GLY A 442 -22.48 11.77 -33.59
C GLY A 442 -23.79 10.99 -33.75
N ASP A 443 -23.91 10.27 -34.87
CA ASP A 443 -25.09 9.48 -35.20
C ASP A 443 -25.09 8.14 -34.45
N MET A 444 -26.28 7.70 -34.00
CA MET A 444 -26.47 6.39 -33.37
C MET A 444 -26.21 5.28 -34.38
N LYS A 445 -25.14 4.50 -34.17
CA LYS A 445 -24.83 3.34 -35.01
C LYS A 445 -25.46 2.07 -34.44
N GLN A 446 -25.67 1.06 -35.29
CA GLN A 446 -26.06 -0.27 -34.82
C GLN A 446 -24.92 -0.88 -33.99
N LEU A 447 -25.28 -1.62 -32.93
CA LEU A 447 -24.30 -2.35 -32.13
C LEU A 447 -23.66 -3.46 -32.99
N PRO A 448 -22.33 -3.70 -32.86
CA PRO A 448 -21.68 -4.81 -33.54
C PRO A 448 -22.24 -6.17 -33.12
N THR A 449 -22.23 -7.13 -34.05
CA THR A 449 -22.81 -8.48 -33.85
C THR A 449 -22.18 -9.28 -32.71
N MET A 450 -20.96 -8.93 -32.29
CA MET A 450 -20.31 -9.52 -31.11
C MET A 450 -21.13 -9.36 -29.82
N PHE A 451 -22.04 -8.38 -29.74
CA PHE A 451 -22.91 -8.17 -28.59
C PHE A 451 -24.30 -8.81 -28.75
N ASP A 452 -24.59 -9.48 -29.87
CA ASP A 452 -25.93 -10.02 -30.16
C ASP A 452 -26.37 -11.01 -29.08
N PHE A 453 -25.48 -11.91 -28.65
CA PHE A 453 -25.79 -12.87 -27.59
C PHE A 453 -26.15 -12.18 -26.26
N LEU A 454 -25.46 -11.08 -25.94
CA LEU A 454 -25.68 -10.31 -24.73
C LEU A 454 -27.03 -9.58 -24.79
N THR A 455 -27.32 -8.91 -25.91
CA THR A 455 -28.57 -8.16 -26.10
C THR A 455 -29.79 -9.07 -26.17
N GLN A 456 -29.69 -10.23 -26.81
CA GLN A 456 -30.74 -11.25 -26.81
C GLN A 456 -31.02 -11.77 -25.40
N ARG A 457 -29.97 -12.13 -24.64
CA ARG A 457 -30.11 -12.62 -23.26
C ARG A 457 -30.77 -11.59 -22.34
N LEU A 458 -30.42 -10.31 -22.48
CA LEU A 458 -31.03 -9.19 -21.73
C LEU A 458 -32.54 -9.04 -22.04
N LEU A 459 -32.95 -9.22 -23.30
CA LEU A 459 -34.35 -9.15 -23.73
C LEU A 459 -35.16 -10.37 -23.29
N GLU A 460 -34.61 -11.57 -23.44
CA GLU A 460 -35.24 -12.82 -23.01
C GLU A 460 -35.55 -12.82 -21.52
N ARG A 461 -34.62 -12.31 -20.71
CA ARG A 461 -34.81 -12.13 -19.26
C ARG A 461 -35.66 -10.93 -18.88
N ARG A 462 -36.18 -10.17 -19.86
CA ARG A 462 -37.04 -8.99 -19.67
C ARG A 462 -36.40 -7.89 -18.79
N ILE A 463 -35.08 -7.81 -18.78
CA ILE A 463 -34.34 -6.74 -18.07
C ILE A 463 -34.56 -5.39 -18.79
N TYR A 464 -34.63 -5.43 -20.13
CA TYR A 464 -35.01 -4.31 -20.97
C TYR A 464 -36.29 -4.61 -21.75
N SER A 465 -37.08 -3.57 -22.04
CA SER A 465 -38.28 -3.64 -22.89
C SER A 465 -37.99 -3.54 -24.39
N SER A 466 -36.79 -3.12 -24.76
CA SER A 466 -36.31 -2.98 -26.14
C SER A 466 -34.80 -3.15 -26.17
N SER A 467 -34.24 -3.52 -27.33
CA SER A 467 -32.80 -3.83 -27.43
C SER A 467 -31.96 -2.60 -27.03
N PRO A 468 -30.92 -2.75 -26.19
CA PRO A 468 -30.03 -1.65 -25.88
C PRO A 468 -29.36 -1.16 -27.17
N ASN A 469 -29.15 0.16 -27.26
CA ASN A 469 -28.61 0.81 -28.45
C ASN A 469 -27.24 1.44 -28.22
N SER A 470 -26.67 1.27 -27.02
CA SER A 470 -25.36 1.81 -26.65
C SER A 470 -24.69 0.91 -25.61
N ILE A 471 -23.39 0.66 -25.79
CA ILE A 471 -22.54 -0.06 -24.85
C ILE A 471 -21.27 0.76 -24.61
N ILE A 472 -20.85 0.87 -23.35
CA ILE A 472 -19.60 1.52 -22.97
C ILE A 472 -18.75 0.48 -22.26
N VAL A 473 -17.60 0.16 -22.83
CA VAL A 473 -16.62 -0.75 -22.25
C VAL A 473 -15.56 0.09 -21.53
N ASN A 474 -15.27 -0.24 -20.28
CA ASN A 474 -14.22 0.40 -19.50
C ASN A 474 -13.30 -0.69 -18.97
N GLU A 475 -11.99 -0.49 -19.09
CA GLU A 475 -11.01 -1.33 -18.43
C GLU A 475 -10.28 -0.52 -17.37
N TYR A 476 -10.27 -1.06 -16.15
CA TYR A 476 -9.58 -0.50 -15.00
C TYR A 476 -8.35 -1.38 -14.72
N GLU A 477 -7.16 -0.77 -14.65
CA GLU A 477 -5.98 -1.45 -14.11
C GLU A 477 -6.00 -1.42 -12.57
N ALA A 478 -5.18 -2.25 -11.92
CA ALA A 478 -5.06 -2.25 -10.47
C ALA A 478 -4.80 -0.84 -9.89
N GLY A 479 -5.55 -0.47 -8.85
CA GLY A 479 -5.53 0.87 -8.24
C GLY A 479 -6.31 1.95 -9.02
N GLN A 480 -6.98 1.57 -10.11
CA GLN A 480 -7.92 2.44 -10.83
C GLN A 480 -9.36 2.16 -10.40
N GLY A 481 -10.22 3.15 -10.61
CA GLY A 481 -11.61 3.11 -10.21
C GLY A 481 -12.34 4.37 -10.67
N ILE A 482 -13.64 4.41 -10.46
CA ILE A 482 -14.52 5.54 -10.80
C ILE A 482 -15.18 6.10 -9.55
N MET A 483 -15.08 7.42 -9.36
CA MET A 483 -15.67 8.10 -8.20
C MET A 483 -17.20 7.93 -8.18
N PRO A 484 -17.85 7.95 -7.00
CA PRO A 484 -19.30 7.85 -6.88
C PRO A 484 -20.02 8.89 -7.75
N HIS A 485 -20.85 8.42 -8.68
CA HIS A 485 -21.60 9.25 -9.63
C HIS A 485 -22.99 8.66 -9.93
N VAL A 486 -23.84 9.46 -10.58
CA VAL A 486 -25.10 9.01 -11.16
C VAL A 486 -25.02 9.19 -12.66
N ASP A 487 -25.22 8.11 -13.40
CA ASP A 487 -25.27 8.16 -14.86
C ASP A 487 -26.42 9.04 -15.33
N ALA A 488 -26.11 9.94 -16.27
CA ALA A 488 -26.96 11.05 -16.70
C ALA A 488 -28.44 10.64 -16.86
N PRO A 489 -29.33 10.95 -15.88
CA PRO A 489 -30.68 10.39 -15.85
C PRO A 489 -31.57 10.85 -17.00
N LYS A 490 -31.20 11.94 -17.67
CA LYS A 490 -31.89 12.49 -18.85
C LYS A 490 -31.48 11.83 -20.17
N LEU A 491 -30.40 11.04 -20.17
CA LEU A 491 -29.82 10.45 -21.39
C LEU A 491 -29.93 8.93 -21.41
N PHE A 492 -29.81 8.28 -20.25
CA PHE A 492 -29.98 6.84 -20.12
C PHE A 492 -31.38 6.51 -19.62
N GLY A 493 -31.93 5.36 -20.07
CA GLY A 493 -33.26 4.88 -19.67
C GLY A 493 -33.35 4.50 -18.19
N SER A 494 -34.54 4.18 -17.70
CA SER A 494 -34.80 3.88 -16.28
C SER A 494 -34.07 2.67 -15.70
N THR A 495 -33.48 1.83 -16.55
CA THR A 495 -32.66 0.68 -16.16
C THR A 495 -31.27 0.81 -16.76
N ILE A 496 -30.24 0.59 -15.97
CA ILE A 496 -28.85 0.50 -16.42
C ILE A 496 -28.29 -0.84 -15.96
N THR A 497 -27.46 -1.46 -16.80
CA THR A 497 -26.80 -2.72 -16.49
C THR A 497 -25.30 -2.56 -16.66
N ALA A 498 -24.52 -3.26 -15.83
CA ALA A 498 -23.08 -3.35 -15.98
C ALA A 498 -22.64 -4.82 -15.88
N LEU A 499 -21.74 -5.24 -16.77
CA LEU A 499 -21.20 -6.60 -16.84
C LEU A 499 -19.77 -6.57 -16.31
N SER A 500 -19.49 -7.37 -15.28
CA SER A 500 -18.15 -7.54 -14.72
C SER A 500 -17.41 -8.65 -15.47
N LEU A 501 -16.19 -8.37 -15.95
CA LEU A 501 -15.36 -9.26 -16.76
C LEU A 501 -13.92 -9.22 -16.25
N LEU A 502 -13.13 -10.23 -16.60
CA LEU A 502 -11.70 -10.40 -16.24
C LEU A 502 -11.46 -10.71 -14.76
N SER A 503 -11.92 -9.85 -13.85
CA SER A 503 -11.77 -9.95 -12.40
C SER A 503 -13.06 -9.64 -11.65
N ALA A 504 -13.14 -10.00 -10.37
CA ALA A 504 -14.19 -9.51 -9.49
C ALA A 504 -13.90 -8.06 -9.05
N CYS A 505 -14.93 -7.22 -8.96
CA CYS A 505 -14.80 -5.84 -8.54
C CYS A 505 -15.78 -5.46 -7.43
N VAL A 506 -15.44 -4.47 -6.59
CA VAL A 506 -16.35 -3.94 -5.56
C VAL A 506 -16.94 -2.62 -6.02
N MET A 507 -18.24 -2.61 -6.27
CA MET A 507 -19.01 -1.41 -6.60
C MET A 507 -19.60 -0.80 -5.32
N THR A 508 -19.35 0.48 -5.09
CA THR A 508 -19.91 1.25 -3.97
C THR A 508 -21.18 1.96 -4.40
N PHE A 509 -22.18 2.04 -3.52
CA PHE A 509 -23.45 2.75 -3.70
C PHE A 509 -23.62 3.70 -2.51
N GLN A 510 -23.28 4.97 -2.71
CA GLN A 510 -23.33 6.02 -1.70
C GLN A 510 -24.65 6.80 -1.81
N HIS A 511 -25.40 6.90 -0.72
CA HIS A 511 -26.67 7.61 -0.70
C HIS A 511 -26.46 9.11 -1.01
N VAL A 512 -27.27 9.69 -1.91
CA VAL A 512 -27.06 11.07 -2.38
C VAL A 512 -27.23 12.12 -1.27
N LYS A 513 -28.12 11.88 -0.29
CA LYS A 513 -28.40 12.81 0.82
C LYS A 513 -27.58 12.55 2.08
N ASP A 514 -27.08 11.33 2.23
CA ASP A 514 -26.31 10.91 3.40
C ASP A 514 -25.00 10.29 2.92
N PRO A 515 -23.92 11.09 2.82
CA PRO A 515 -22.64 10.61 2.31
C PRO A 515 -22.01 9.49 3.15
N HIS A 516 -22.44 9.29 4.40
CA HIS A 516 -21.93 8.26 5.29
C HIS A 516 -22.62 6.90 5.07
N LEU A 517 -23.81 6.89 4.47
CA LEU A 517 -24.51 5.67 4.09
C LEU A 517 -23.99 5.14 2.75
N VAL A 518 -23.05 4.18 2.82
CA VAL A 518 -22.42 3.55 1.66
C VAL A 518 -22.64 2.04 1.69
N HIS A 519 -23.33 1.51 0.68
CA HIS A 519 -23.39 0.06 0.45
C HIS A 519 -22.23 -0.36 -0.45
N ARG A 520 -21.58 -1.48 -0.14
CA ARG A 520 -20.51 -2.05 -0.96
C ARG A 520 -20.97 -3.39 -1.50
N VAL A 521 -20.94 -3.56 -2.82
CA VAL A 521 -21.49 -4.73 -3.51
C VAL A 521 -20.37 -5.36 -4.33
N LEU A 522 -20.04 -6.61 -4.01
CA LEU A 522 -19.11 -7.41 -4.80
C LEU A 522 -19.79 -7.85 -6.10
N LEU A 523 -19.12 -7.62 -7.22
CA LEU A 523 -19.50 -8.09 -8.55
C LEU A 523 -18.50 -9.17 -8.97
N PRO A 524 -18.85 -10.46 -8.80
CA PRO A 524 -17.99 -11.56 -9.26
C PRO A 524 -17.68 -11.44 -10.76
N ARG A 525 -16.55 -11.99 -11.18
CA ARG A 525 -16.22 -12.11 -12.60
C ARG A 525 -17.36 -12.82 -13.35
N ARG A 526 -17.71 -12.36 -14.56
CA ARG A 526 -18.84 -12.82 -15.40
C ARG A 526 -20.24 -12.53 -14.86
N SER A 527 -20.38 -11.71 -13.82
CA SER A 527 -21.69 -11.31 -13.28
C SER A 527 -22.26 -10.05 -13.95
N LEU A 528 -23.60 -9.94 -14.01
CA LEU A 528 -24.30 -8.74 -14.47
C LEU A 528 -25.02 -8.07 -13.30
N VAL A 529 -24.76 -6.78 -13.08
CA VAL A 529 -25.54 -5.96 -12.14
C VAL A 529 -26.62 -5.17 -12.88
N VAL A 530 -27.83 -5.15 -12.32
CA VAL A 530 -29.00 -4.44 -12.81
C VAL A 530 -29.38 -3.36 -11.81
N MET A 531 -29.40 -2.10 -12.28
CA MET A 531 -29.75 -0.91 -11.48
C MET A 531 -31.06 -0.30 -12.00
N ASN A 532 -32.08 -0.25 -11.13
CA ASN A 532 -33.39 0.34 -11.37
C ASN A 532 -33.88 1.04 -10.08
N GLY A 533 -34.83 1.99 -10.18
CA GLY A 533 -35.43 2.62 -9.01
C GLY A 533 -34.38 3.28 -8.09
N ALA A 534 -34.42 2.97 -6.78
CA ALA A 534 -33.57 3.63 -5.80
C ALA A 534 -32.07 3.47 -6.11
N SER A 535 -31.61 2.27 -6.44
CA SER A 535 -30.19 2.01 -6.79
C SER A 535 -29.66 2.86 -7.95
N ARG A 536 -30.53 3.28 -8.86
CA ARG A 536 -30.19 4.13 -10.01
C ARG A 536 -30.28 5.63 -9.71
N TYR A 537 -31.28 6.07 -8.94
CA TYR A 537 -31.62 7.50 -8.79
C TYR A 537 -31.22 8.09 -7.44
N VAL A 538 -31.21 7.28 -6.38
CA VAL A 538 -31.03 7.71 -4.99
C VAL A 538 -29.60 7.47 -4.50
N TYR A 539 -28.87 6.55 -5.15
CA TYR A 539 -27.49 6.23 -4.85
C TYR A 539 -26.55 6.66 -5.99
N LYS A 540 -25.37 7.17 -5.60
CA LYS A 540 -24.22 7.36 -6.48
C LYS A 540 -23.42 6.06 -6.50
N HIS A 541 -23.20 5.48 -7.67
CA HIS A 541 -22.40 4.28 -7.79
C HIS A 541 -20.95 4.62 -8.17
N GLY A 542 -19.99 3.83 -7.70
CA GLY A 542 -18.56 4.00 -7.99
C GLY A 542 -17.81 2.68 -7.92
N ILE A 543 -16.61 2.63 -8.47
CA ILE A 543 -15.65 1.53 -8.27
C ILE A 543 -14.48 2.15 -7.51
N SER A 544 -14.26 1.69 -6.29
CA SER A 544 -13.27 2.32 -5.40
C SER A 544 -11.85 2.08 -5.90
N LYS A 545 -10.97 3.07 -5.71
CA LYS A 545 -9.53 2.96 -5.97
C LYS A 545 -8.76 2.42 -4.76
N ASP A 546 -9.35 2.61 -3.57
CA ASP A 546 -8.76 2.29 -2.26
C ASP A 546 -9.11 0.87 -1.82
N LEU A 547 -10.15 0.29 -2.44
CA LEU A 547 -10.38 -1.15 -2.42
C LEU A 547 -9.48 -1.70 -3.51
N VAL A 548 -8.26 -2.08 -3.15
CA VAL A 548 -7.50 -2.93 -4.04
C VAL A 548 -8.36 -4.18 -4.27
N GLU A 549 -8.71 -4.42 -5.53
CA GLU A 549 -9.36 -5.65 -6.00
C GLU A 549 -8.36 -6.80 -5.84
N TYR A 550 -8.14 -7.20 -4.60
CA TYR A 550 -7.29 -8.32 -4.21
C TYR A 550 -8.15 -9.58 -4.14
N VAL A 551 -8.53 -10.10 -5.31
CA VAL A 551 -9.07 -11.47 -5.39
C VAL A 551 -8.36 -12.28 -6.48
N ASP A 552 -7.83 -11.66 -7.55
CA ASP A 552 -7.25 -12.43 -8.67
C ASP A 552 -5.76 -12.83 -8.51
N GLY A 553 -5.22 -12.76 -7.29
CA GLY A 553 -3.86 -13.25 -7.00
C GLY A 553 -3.64 -13.79 -5.58
N LEU A 554 -4.66 -13.76 -4.73
CA LEU A 554 -4.55 -14.18 -3.32
C LEU A 554 -5.36 -15.42 -2.99
N GLU A 555 -6.23 -15.91 -3.87
CA GLU A 555 -6.89 -17.20 -3.67
C GLU A 555 -6.03 -18.32 -4.23
N ILE A 556 -5.54 -19.18 -3.34
CA ILE A 556 -4.66 -20.30 -3.69
C ILE A 556 -5.45 -21.61 -3.53
N ASP A 557 -5.62 -22.35 -4.62
CA ASP A 557 -6.12 -23.72 -4.54
C ASP A 557 -5.03 -24.64 -3.98
N ILE A 558 -5.25 -25.11 -2.75
CA ILE A 558 -4.32 -25.97 -2.02
C ILE A 558 -4.62 -27.45 -2.16
N SER A 559 -5.58 -27.85 -3.01
CA SER A 559 -5.92 -29.25 -3.23
C SER A 559 -4.71 -30.14 -3.51
N PRO A 560 -3.70 -29.71 -4.28
CA PRO A 560 -2.49 -30.51 -4.49
C PRO A 560 -1.68 -30.82 -3.22
N LEU A 561 -1.76 -29.96 -2.19
CA LEU A 561 -1.10 -30.18 -0.90
C LEU A 561 -1.88 -31.14 0.00
N LEU A 562 -3.19 -31.25 -0.21
CA LEU A 562 -4.07 -32.10 0.60
C LEU A 562 -4.23 -33.50 0.01
N ASP A 563 -4.05 -33.66 -1.30
CA ASP A 563 -4.09 -34.96 -1.97
C ASP A 563 -2.69 -35.61 -2.01
N ALA A 564 -2.60 -36.77 -1.35
CA ALA A 564 -1.38 -37.59 -1.31
C ALA A 564 -0.97 -38.15 -2.69
N ALA A 565 -1.90 -38.22 -3.66
CA ALA A 565 -1.62 -38.67 -5.02
C ALA A 565 -0.99 -37.57 -5.91
N SER A 566 -1.01 -36.31 -5.47
CA SER A 566 -0.47 -35.19 -6.24
C SER A 566 1.02 -35.33 -6.49
N THR A 567 1.43 -34.92 -7.70
CA THR A 567 2.82 -34.98 -8.14
C THR A 567 3.66 -33.85 -7.51
N GLY A 568 4.98 -34.05 -7.45
CA GLY A 568 5.92 -33.02 -6.96
C GLY A 568 5.77 -31.66 -7.66
N PRO A 569 5.64 -31.61 -9.01
CA PRO A 569 5.41 -30.34 -9.72
C PRO A 569 4.13 -29.60 -9.34
N GLU A 570 3.02 -30.32 -9.11
CA GLU A 570 1.75 -29.70 -8.70
C GLU A 570 1.87 -29.07 -7.31
N LYS A 571 2.49 -29.78 -6.36
CA LYS A 571 2.79 -29.24 -5.03
C LYS A 571 3.75 -28.06 -5.08
N GLN A 572 4.73 -28.10 -5.98
CA GLN A 572 5.70 -27.01 -6.16
C GLN A 572 5.03 -25.74 -6.72
N HIS A 573 4.03 -25.88 -7.59
CA HIS A 573 3.26 -24.74 -8.09
C HIS A 573 2.52 -24.01 -6.95
N VAL A 574 1.85 -24.76 -6.08
CA VAL A 574 1.21 -24.20 -4.89
C VAL A 574 2.25 -23.57 -3.95
N ALA A 575 3.40 -24.22 -3.76
CA ALA A 575 4.48 -23.70 -2.92
C ALA A 575 5.02 -22.34 -3.41
N ILE A 576 5.10 -22.11 -4.73
CA ILE A 576 5.52 -20.81 -5.30
C ILE A 576 4.48 -19.74 -4.98
N ALA A 577 3.19 -20.04 -5.15
CA ALA A 577 2.10 -19.11 -4.83
C ALA A 577 2.08 -18.77 -3.33
N LEU A 578 2.28 -19.76 -2.46
CA LEU A 578 2.40 -19.54 -1.02
C LEU A 578 3.58 -18.62 -0.68
N LEU A 579 4.75 -18.83 -1.31
CA LEU A 579 5.93 -17.98 -1.07
C LEU A 579 5.64 -16.52 -1.42
N ASP A 580 5.05 -16.29 -2.59
CA ASP A 580 4.71 -14.95 -3.08
C ASP A 580 3.73 -14.26 -2.13
N ALA A 581 2.67 -14.96 -1.73
CA ALA A 581 1.66 -14.44 -0.82
C ALA A 581 2.21 -14.12 0.58
N PHE A 582 3.03 -15.03 1.17
CA PHE A 582 3.65 -14.80 2.47
C PHE A 582 4.71 -13.69 2.46
N THR A 583 5.47 -13.55 1.39
CA THR A 583 6.55 -12.54 1.29
C THR A 583 6.01 -11.16 0.91
N THR A 584 4.81 -11.08 0.32
CA THR A 584 4.19 -9.82 -0.08
C THR A 584 3.26 -9.27 1.02
N TYR A 585 2.33 -10.09 1.51
CA TYR A 585 1.30 -9.62 2.46
C TYR A 585 1.32 -10.35 3.79
N GLY A 586 1.75 -11.62 3.81
CA GLY A 586 1.61 -12.48 4.99
C GLY A 586 0.16 -12.92 5.27
N VAL A 587 -0.81 -12.49 4.45
CA VAL A 587 -2.22 -12.87 4.51
C VAL A 587 -2.74 -13.17 3.10
N PHE A 588 -3.55 -14.22 2.95
CA PHE A 588 -4.11 -14.65 1.66
C PHE A 588 -5.30 -15.61 1.84
N TYR A 589 -6.03 -15.90 0.76
CA TYR A 589 -7.14 -16.84 0.75
C TYR A 589 -6.67 -18.22 0.28
N ILE A 590 -7.29 -19.26 0.81
CA ILE A 590 -7.12 -20.62 0.32
C ILE A 590 -8.46 -21.25 0.03
N THR A 591 -8.46 -22.15 -0.95
CA THR A 591 -9.62 -22.95 -1.33
C THR A 591 -9.21 -24.39 -1.61
N SER A 592 -10.17 -25.30 -1.57
CA SER A 592 -10.00 -26.65 -2.11
C SER A 592 -11.38 -27.24 -2.43
N PRO A 593 -11.71 -27.53 -3.70
CA PRO A 593 -12.99 -28.13 -4.06
C PRO A 593 -13.21 -29.53 -3.49
N THR A 594 -12.15 -30.24 -3.07
CA THR A 594 -12.23 -31.63 -2.59
C THR A 594 -12.31 -31.74 -1.07
N HIS A 595 -11.95 -30.70 -0.32
CA HIS A 595 -11.88 -30.76 1.14
C HIS A 595 -13.17 -30.21 1.78
N PRO A 596 -13.80 -30.95 2.73
CA PRO A 596 -15.13 -30.62 3.26
C PRO A 596 -15.21 -29.27 3.97
N VAL A 597 -14.09 -28.75 4.49
CA VAL A 597 -14.04 -27.45 5.18
C VAL A 597 -14.44 -26.27 4.29
N PHE A 598 -14.27 -26.38 2.97
CA PHE A 598 -14.60 -25.33 1.99
C PHE A 598 -16.01 -25.50 1.41
N SER A 599 -16.74 -26.55 1.78
CA SER A 599 -18.11 -26.77 1.31
C SER A 599 -19.06 -25.75 1.91
N SER A 600 -19.87 -25.09 1.06
CA SER A 600 -20.90 -24.14 1.50
C SER A 600 -21.87 -24.78 2.51
N GLN A 601 -22.19 -26.06 2.35
CA GLN A 601 -23.03 -26.78 3.32
C GLN A 601 -22.35 -26.83 4.70
N LYS A 602 -21.07 -27.18 4.73
CA LYS A 602 -20.34 -27.36 5.99
C LYS A 602 -20.09 -26.03 6.69
N ILE A 603 -19.77 -24.99 5.91
CA ILE A 603 -19.66 -23.61 6.40
C ILE A 603 -20.98 -23.14 7.02
N ALA A 604 -22.13 -23.43 6.40
CA ALA A 604 -23.44 -23.07 6.94
C ALA A 604 -23.75 -23.83 8.24
N GLU A 605 -23.41 -25.12 8.33
CA GLU A 605 -23.55 -25.92 9.56
C GLU A 605 -22.72 -25.34 10.72
N ILE A 606 -21.47 -24.93 10.45
CA ILE A 606 -20.58 -24.32 11.45
C ILE A 606 -21.10 -22.94 11.89
N LEU A 607 -21.59 -22.13 10.95
CA LEU A 607 -22.18 -20.83 11.25
C LEU A 607 -23.45 -20.97 12.09
N ASP A 608 -24.34 -21.92 11.77
CA ASP A 608 -25.54 -22.21 12.56
C ASP A 608 -25.18 -22.69 13.98
N ALA A 609 -24.17 -23.55 14.13
CA ALA A 609 -23.70 -23.95 15.46
C ALA A 609 -23.16 -22.74 16.24
N THR A 610 -22.32 -21.93 15.61
CA THR A 610 -21.70 -20.75 16.23
C THR A 610 -22.73 -19.71 16.65
N SER A 611 -23.69 -19.38 15.77
CA SER A 611 -24.73 -18.39 16.07
C SER A 611 -25.64 -18.84 17.20
N ARG A 612 -26.00 -20.13 17.26
CA ARG A 612 -26.81 -20.68 18.36
C ARG A 612 -26.10 -20.63 19.70
N LEU A 613 -24.79 -20.84 19.72
CA LEU A 613 -24.01 -20.71 20.95
C LEU A 613 -24.05 -19.27 21.48
N PHE A 614 -23.89 -18.27 20.60
CA PHE A 614 -23.89 -16.87 21.01
C PHE A 614 -25.29 -16.30 21.26
N ALA A 615 -26.34 -16.92 20.70
CA ALA A 615 -27.74 -16.63 20.96
C ALA A 615 -28.25 -17.14 22.31
N LEU A 616 -27.45 -17.93 23.05
CA LEU A 616 -27.76 -18.29 24.43
C LEU A 616 -27.94 -17.03 25.29
N ASP A 617 -28.81 -17.11 26.30
CA ASP A 617 -29.01 -15.98 27.20
C ASP A 617 -27.76 -15.67 28.04
N ALA A 618 -27.69 -14.47 28.60
CA ALA A 618 -26.53 -14.06 29.40
C ALA A 618 -26.31 -14.94 30.63
N ALA A 619 -27.37 -15.46 31.25
CA ALA A 619 -27.26 -16.31 32.43
C ALA A 619 -26.62 -17.65 32.07
N GLU A 620 -27.03 -18.28 30.98
CA GLU A 620 -26.44 -19.51 30.46
C GLU A 620 -24.97 -19.32 30.09
N LYS A 621 -24.65 -18.24 29.36
CA LYS A 621 -23.26 -17.91 28.99
C LYS A 621 -22.36 -17.73 30.21
N THR A 622 -22.89 -17.19 31.33
CA THR A 622 -22.10 -17.04 32.57
C THR A 622 -21.77 -18.36 33.27
N HIS A 623 -22.50 -19.44 33.01
CA HIS A 623 -22.23 -20.77 33.56
C HIS A 623 -21.18 -21.55 32.76
N ILE A 624 -20.84 -21.10 31.55
CA ILE A 624 -19.76 -21.68 30.77
C ILE A 624 -18.43 -21.30 31.45
N PRO A 625 -17.52 -22.25 31.73
CA PRO A 625 -16.24 -21.93 32.33
C PRO A 625 -15.51 -20.87 31.50
N LYS A 626 -15.01 -19.84 32.17
CA LYS A 626 -14.27 -18.76 31.53
C LYS A 626 -12.82 -19.16 31.37
N ILE A 627 -12.24 -18.71 30.26
CA ILE A 627 -10.78 -18.77 30.09
C ILE A 627 -10.06 -17.97 31.19
N ALA A 628 -8.89 -18.43 31.59
CA ALA A 628 -8.15 -17.87 32.73
C ALA A 628 -6.65 -17.71 32.40
N PRO A 629 -5.93 -16.82 33.12
CA PRO A 629 -4.47 -16.74 33.02
C PRO A 629 -3.81 -18.07 33.37
N GLY A 630 -2.64 -18.35 32.80
CA GLY A 630 -1.87 -19.57 33.07
C GLY A 630 -1.71 -20.54 31.89
N GLY A 631 -2.17 -20.15 30.69
CA GLY A 631 -1.88 -20.84 29.42
C GLY A 631 -3.00 -21.71 28.88
N PHE A 632 -3.90 -22.21 29.73
CA PHE A 632 -5.03 -22.99 29.26
C PHE A 632 -6.18 -22.10 28.76
N THR A 633 -6.53 -22.20 27.47
CA THR A 633 -7.39 -21.20 26.80
C THR A 633 -8.75 -21.73 26.31
N ARG A 634 -9.34 -22.76 26.93
CA ARG A 634 -10.66 -23.30 26.52
C ARG A 634 -11.80 -22.71 27.36
N GLY A 635 -12.94 -22.42 26.74
CA GLY A 635 -14.14 -21.87 27.40
C GLY A 635 -14.61 -20.53 26.84
N TYR A 636 -15.48 -19.85 27.59
CA TYR A 636 -16.13 -18.61 27.17
C TYR A 636 -15.26 -17.37 27.44
N VAL A 637 -15.28 -16.42 26.50
CA VAL A 637 -14.64 -15.11 26.56
C VAL A 637 -15.73 -14.04 26.64
N PRO A 638 -15.93 -13.42 27.81
CA PRO A 638 -16.94 -12.37 27.94
C PRO A 638 -16.53 -11.10 27.18
N ILE A 639 -17.50 -10.22 26.92
CA ILE A 639 -17.24 -8.92 26.28
C ILE A 639 -16.21 -8.13 27.09
N GLY A 640 -15.13 -7.72 26.43
CA GLY A 640 -13.99 -7.04 27.06
C GLY A 640 -13.14 -7.92 28.00
N GLY A 641 -13.32 -9.24 27.98
CA GLY A 641 -12.57 -10.19 28.82
C GLY A 641 -11.11 -10.38 28.39
N GLU A 642 -10.82 -10.16 27.11
CA GLU A 642 -9.48 -10.08 26.52
C GLU A 642 -9.40 -8.78 25.71
N SER A 643 -8.33 -8.01 25.85
CA SER A 643 -8.04 -6.88 24.97
C SER A 643 -6.53 -6.67 24.85
N GLY A 644 -6.05 -6.47 23.63
CA GLY A 644 -4.66 -6.11 23.34
C GLY A 644 -4.34 -4.64 23.60
N SER A 645 -5.34 -3.76 23.74
CA SER A 645 -5.15 -2.33 23.96
C SER A 645 -6.10 -1.76 25.02
N ALA A 646 -5.91 -0.49 25.40
CA ALA A 646 -6.75 0.18 26.40
C ALA A 646 -8.24 0.25 26.00
N THR A 647 -8.56 0.23 24.70
CA THR A 647 -9.93 0.33 24.20
C THR A 647 -10.76 -0.94 24.44
N LYS A 648 -12.08 -0.74 24.57
CA LYS A 648 -13.05 -1.81 24.79
C LYS A 648 -13.42 -2.46 23.46
N GLU A 649 -12.92 -3.67 23.26
CA GLU A 649 -13.29 -4.52 22.13
C GLU A 649 -14.70 -5.11 22.34
N LEU A 650 -15.65 -4.74 21.48
CA LEU A 650 -17.06 -5.12 21.59
C LEU A 650 -17.32 -6.48 20.92
N LYS A 651 -16.64 -7.50 21.45
CA LYS A 651 -16.73 -8.89 20.99
C LYS A 651 -16.88 -9.84 22.17
N GLU A 652 -17.63 -10.91 21.98
CA GLU A 652 -17.58 -12.11 22.84
C GLU A 652 -16.92 -13.26 22.06
N GLY A 653 -16.50 -14.30 22.76
CA GLY A 653 -15.89 -15.45 22.12
C GLY A 653 -16.06 -16.77 22.85
N PHE A 654 -15.75 -17.86 22.17
CA PHE A 654 -15.73 -19.21 22.73
C PHE A 654 -14.57 -20.00 22.14
N SER A 655 -13.75 -20.59 23.02
CA SER A 655 -12.55 -21.30 22.63
C SER A 655 -12.67 -22.80 22.90
N TYR A 656 -12.35 -23.61 21.90
CA TYR A 656 -12.30 -25.07 22.00
C TYR A 656 -11.12 -25.59 21.16
N GLY A 657 -10.69 -26.83 21.37
CA GLY A 657 -9.62 -27.48 20.61
C GLY A 657 -9.80 -28.99 20.67
N TYR A 658 -8.71 -29.74 20.73
CA TYR A 658 -8.77 -31.21 20.71
C TYR A 658 -9.70 -31.82 21.76
N GLU A 659 -10.64 -32.65 21.30
CA GLU A 659 -11.46 -33.48 22.18
C GLU A 659 -10.69 -34.74 22.57
N TRP A 660 -10.26 -34.79 23.82
CA TRP A 660 -9.50 -35.93 24.32
C TRP A 660 -10.40 -37.16 24.50
N PRO A 661 -10.00 -38.35 24.01
CA PRO A 661 -10.64 -39.60 24.41
C PRO A 661 -10.60 -39.75 25.93
N SER A 662 -11.71 -40.15 26.56
CA SER A 662 -11.83 -40.15 28.02
C SER A 662 -10.75 -41.00 28.71
N THR A 663 -10.37 -42.12 28.11
CA THR A 663 -9.30 -43.00 28.61
C THR A 663 -7.93 -42.34 28.55
N GLU A 664 -7.62 -41.62 27.46
CA GLU A 664 -6.37 -40.90 27.29
C GLU A 664 -6.28 -39.73 28.27
N LEU A 665 -7.35 -38.94 28.39
CA LEU A 665 -7.40 -37.81 29.32
C LEU A 665 -7.23 -38.27 30.78
N GLN A 666 -7.92 -39.34 31.18
CA GLN A 666 -7.80 -39.90 32.52
C GLN A 666 -6.38 -40.39 32.81
N ALA A 667 -5.75 -41.06 31.85
CA ALA A 667 -4.35 -41.47 31.98
C ALA A 667 -3.41 -40.27 32.18
N LYS A 668 -3.56 -39.23 31.34
CA LYS A 668 -2.75 -38.00 31.39
C LYS A 668 -2.97 -37.14 32.64
N LEU A 669 -4.17 -37.18 33.20
CA LEU A 669 -4.48 -36.52 34.48
C LEU A 669 -3.89 -37.32 35.65
N ALA A 670 -3.95 -38.65 35.60
CA ALA A 670 -3.42 -39.51 36.65
C ALA A 670 -1.89 -39.47 36.76
N ASP A 671 -1.19 -39.31 35.63
CA ASP A 671 0.27 -39.20 35.59
C ASP A 671 0.79 -37.75 35.60
N ASN A 672 -0.12 -36.76 35.61
CA ASN A 672 0.19 -35.33 35.57
C ASN A 672 1.10 -34.94 34.37
N SER A 673 0.89 -35.56 33.21
CA SER A 673 1.69 -35.36 31.99
C SER A 673 1.16 -34.29 31.04
N LEU A 674 0.01 -33.67 31.33
CA LEU A 674 -0.50 -32.54 30.54
C LEU A 674 0.42 -31.32 30.68
N ASN A 675 0.76 -30.71 29.54
CA ASN A 675 1.42 -29.41 29.56
C ASN A 675 0.42 -28.28 29.82
N LYS A 676 0.91 -27.05 30.05
CA LYS A 676 0.08 -25.89 30.44
C LYS A 676 -0.92 -25.42 29.38
N LEU A 677 -0.78 -25.87 28.13
CA LEU A 677 -1.71 -25.55 27.03
C LEU A 677 -2.71 -26.70 26.74
N GLN A 678 -2.49 -27.89 27.31
CA GLN A 678 -3.34 -29.07 27.14
C GLN A 678 -4.39 -29.18 28.23
N GLY A 679 -5.56 -29.71 27.87
CA GLY A 679 -6.66 -29.99 28.80
C GLY A 679 -8.00 -30.18 28.08
N PRO A 680 -9.05 -30.55 28.82
CA PRO A 680 -10.38 -30.81 28.24
C PRO A 680 -11.09 -29.54 27.81
N ASN A 681 -11.86 -29.60 26.74
CA ASN A 681 -12.72 -28.48 26.35
C ASN A 681 -13.73 -28.12 27.45
N SER A 682 -13.96 -26.82 27.63
CA SER A 682 -14.91 -26.29 28.61
C SER A 682 -16.27 -26.05 27.94
N TRP A 683 -16.98 -27.13 27.68
CA TRP A 683 -18.30 -27.11 27.05
C TRP A 683 -19.39 -26.52 27.98
N PRO A 684 -20.51 -26.02 27.42
CA PRO A 684 -21.72 -25.73 28.20
C PRO A 684 -22.22 -26.95 28.99
N SER A 685 -23.14 -26.70 29.94
CA SER A 685 -23.78 -27.79 30.71
C SER A 685 -24.48 -28.79 29.78
N GLN A 686 -24.67 -30.02 30.24
CA GLN A 686 -25.36 -31.04 29.43
C GLN A 686 -26.77 -30.60 29.01
N GLU A 687 -27.51 -29.93 29.89
CA GLU A 687 -28.83 -29.37 29.57
C GLU A 687 -28.78 -28.34 28.43
N THR A 688 -27.79 -27.45 28.44
CA THR A 688 -27.58 -26.48 27.36
C THR A 688 -27.13 -27.17 26.07
N LEU A 689 -26.28 -28.19 26.16
CA LEU A 689 -25.85 -28.99 25.01
C LEU A 689 -27.02 -29.71 24.35
N ASP A 690 -27.89 -30.37 25.12
CA ASP A 690 -29.07 -31.08 24.60
C ASP A 690 -29.99 -30.15 23.79
N ARG A 691 -30.08 -28.87 24.18
CA ARG A 691 -30.78 -27.83 23.43
C ARG A 691 -30.04 -27.41 22.16
N LEU A 692 -28.73 -27.22 22.24
CA LEU A 692 -27.89 -26.89 21.08
C LEU A 692 -27.84 -28.04 20.06
N ASP A 693 -28.08 -29.27 20.48
CA ASP A 693 -28.06 -30.46 19.63
C ASP A 693 -29.28 -30.59 18.71
N LYS A 694 -30.31 -29.75 18.86
CA LYS A 694 -31.56 -29.80 18.04
C LYS A 694 -32.19 -31.20 17.99
N GLY A 695 -32.06 -31.99 19.06
CA GLY A 695 -32.57 -33.36 19.14
C GLY A 695 -31.71 -34.42 18.45
N GLN A 696 -30.51 -34.07 17.97
CA GLN A 696 -29.51 -35.00 17.47
C GLN A 696 -28.35 -35.09 18.47
N GLN A 697 -28.28 -36.20 19.20
CA GLN A 697 -27.31 -36.38 20.27
C GLN A 697 -25.86 -36.08 19.81
N ASP A 698 -25.18 -35.23 20.57
CA ASP A 698 -23.77 -34.82 20.39
C ASP A 698 -23.47 -34.09 19.07
N ALA A 699 -24.50 -33.66 18.32
CA ALA A 699 -24.34 -33.02 17.02
C ALA A 699 -23.55 -31.69 17.10
N PHE A 700 -23.78 -30.89 18.14
CA PHE A 700 -23.09 -29.61 18.33
C PHE A 700 -21.58 -29.80 18.51
N LYS A 701 -21.17 -30.66 19.45
CA LYS A 701 -19.76 -30.95 19.70
C LYS A 701 -19.11 -31.60 18.48
N SER A 702 -19.79 -32.55 17.85
CA SER A 702 -19.29 -33.27 16.69
C SER A 702 -19.03 -32.33 15.51
N THR A 703 -19.96 -31.39 15.24
CA THR A 703 -19.81 -30.40 14.16
C THR A 703 -18.59 -29.51 14.38
N LEU A 704 -18.41 -29.00 15.61
CA LEU A 704 -17.27 -28.14 15.93
C LEU A 704 -15.95 -28.93 15.91
N GLN A 705 -15.93 -30.16 16.44
CA GLN A 705 -14.73 -30.99 16.43
C GLN A 705 -14.31 -31.44 15.04
N GLU A 706 -15.26 -31.82 14.19
CA GLU A 706 -15.01 -32.14 12.79
C GLU A 706 -14.38 -30.93 12.07
N PHE A 707 -14.93 -29.73 12.29
CA PHE A 707 -14.36 -28.50 11.75
C PHE A 707 -12.94 -28.24 12.25
N TYR A 708 -12.70 -28.39 13.55
CA TYR A 708 -11.36 -28.20 14.13
C TYR A 708 -10.31 -29.13 13.49
N LEU A 709 -10.60 -30.42 13.42
CA LEU A 709 -9.68 -31.42 12.85
C LEU A 709 -9.43 -31.16 11.36
N ASN A 710 -10.46 -30.80 10.61
CA ASN A 710 -10.35 -30.42 9.19
C ASN A 710 -9.44 -29.21 8.99
N VAL A 711 -9.55 -28.17 9.82
CA VAL A 711 -8.69 -26.97 9.73
C VAL A 711 -7.25 -27.31 10.15
N CYS A 712 -7.05 -28.16 11.16
CA CYS A 712 -5.71 -28.65 11.53
C CYS A 712 -5.05 -29.45 10.40
N GLN A 713 -5.81 -30.29 9.67
CA GLN A 713 -5.31 -31.00 8.50
C GLN A 713 -4.86 -30.03 7.40
N VAL A 714 -5.67 -29.01 7.12
CA VAL A 714 -5.32 -27.95 6.16
C VAL A 714 -4.04 -27.22 6.60
N ALA A 715 -3.94 -26.82 7.86
CA ALA A 715 -2.76 -26.15 8.40
C ALA A 715 -1.48 -27.00 8.23
N LYS A 716 -1.57 -28.31 8.46
CA LYS A 716 -0.46 -29.24 8.24
C LYS A 716 -0.05 -29.33 6.77
N GLY A 717 -1.01 -29.37 5.85
CA GLY A 717 -0.75 -29.33 4.40
C GLY A 717 -0.09 -28.02 3.96
N LEU A 718 -0.52 -26.88 4.52
CA LEU A 718 0.12 -25.58 4.28
C LEU A 718 1.59 -25.57 4.75
N LEU A 719 1.90 -26.12 5.93
CA LEU A 719 3.28 -26.21 6.40
C LEU A 719 4.17 -27.06 5.48
N GLN A 720 3.60 -28.08 4.84
CA GLN A 720 4.32 -28.85 3.83
C GLN A 720 4.61 -28.00 2.57
N GLY A 721 3.60 -27.27 2.09
CA GLY A 721 3.77 -26.30 1.00
C GLY A 721 4.79 -25.20 1.31
N ILE A 722 4.77 -24.66 2.54
CA ILE A 722 5.74 -23.66 3.00
C ILE A 722 7.16 -24.25 3.09
N SER A 723 7.30 -25.51 3.49
CA SER A 723 8.61 -26.18 3.49
C SER A 723 9.17 -26.25 2.07
N LEU A 724 8.36 -26.66 1.09
CA LEU A 724 8.74 -26.66 -0.33
C LEU A 724 9.05 -25.26 -0.86
N ALA A 725 8.28 -24.25 -0.44
CA ALA A 725 8.47 -22.84 -0.80
C ALA A 725 9.83 -22.30 -0.34
N LEU A 726 10.30 -22.78 0.81
CA LEU A 726 11.61 -22.45 1.37
C LEU A 726 12.74 -23.32 0.81
N ALA A 727 12.47 -24.16 -0.19
CA ALA A 727 13.38 -25.15 -0.75
C ALA A 727 13.91 -26.16 0.29
N LEU A 728 13.07 -26.50 1.26
CA LEU A 728 13.32 -27.50 2.29
C LEU A 728 12.63 -28.83 1.94
N PRO A 729 12.99 -29.95 2.60
CA PRO A 729 12.21 -31.18 2.52
C PRO A 729 10.75 -30.93 2.86
N GLU A 730 9.81 -31.57 2.15
CA GLU A 730 8.35 -31.35 2.28
C GLU A 730 7.84 -31.38 3.73
N ASN A 731 8.42 -32.22 4.61
CA ASN A 731 7.97 -32.35 6.00
C ASN A 731 8.82 -31.56 7.02
N GLU A 732 9.67 -30.63 6.56
CA GLU A 732 10.64 -29.96 7.43
C GLU A 732 10.00 -29.10 8.52
N LEU A 733 8.93 -28.37 8.22
CA LEU A 733 8.17 -27.64 9.25
C LEU A 733 7.17 -28.54 9.98
N ALA A 734 6.52 -29.45 9.25
CA ALA A 734 5.50 -30.34 9.79
C ALA A 734 6.03 -31.30 10.88
N LYS A 735 7.36 -31.56 10.91
CA LYS A 735 7.99 -32.39 11.96
C LYS A 735 7.92 -31.78 13.36
N TYR A 736 7.72 -30.47 13.46
CA TYR A 736 7.52 -29.77 14.74
C TYR A 736 6.05 -29.74 15.17
N CYS A 737 5.17 -30.35 14.36
CA CYS A 737 3.74 -30.35 14.54
C CYS A 737 3.15 -31.77 14.61
N THR A 738 3.73 -32.63 15.45
CA THR A 738 3.32 -34.04 15.56
C THR A 738 2.12 -34.27 16.45
N SER A 739 1.90 -33.37 17.42
CA SER A 739 0.81 -33.40 18.41
C SER A 739 0.17 -32.02 18.56
N SER A 740 0.31 -31.19 17.54
CA SER A 740 -0.02 -29.76 17.58
C SER A 740 -1.49 -29.49 17.74
N GLU A 741 -2.34 -30.41 17.27
CA GLU A 741 -3.76 -30.42 17.54
C GLU A 741 -4.08 -30.44 19.04
N THR A 742 -3.21 -31.00 19.90
CA THR A 742 -3.49 -31.07 21.34
C THR A 742 -3.36 -29.72 22.06
N ILE A 743 -2.69 -28.73 21.44
CA ILE A 743 -2.51 -27.38 22.01
C ILE A 743 -3.11 -26.26 21.16
N SER A 744 -3.17 -26.46 19.84
CA SER A 744 -3.86 -25.56 18.91
C SER A 744 -5.34 -25.49 19.25
N PHE A 745 -6.00 -24.42 18.82
CA PHE A 745 -7.39 -24.19 19.21
C PHE A 745 -8.15 -23.29 18.24
N MET A 746 -9.46 -23.47 18.25
CA MET A 746 -10.43 -22.59 17.63
C MET A 746 -10.86 -21.50 18.61
N ARG A 747 -11.03 -20.29 18.10
CA ARG A 747 -11.77 -19.21 18.75
C ARG A 747 -12.89 -18.75 17.83
N LEU A 748 -14.10 -19.03 18.27
CA LEU A 748 -15.31 -18.47 17.69
C LEU A 748 -15.46 -17.06 18.25
N PHE A 749 -15.59 -16.06 17.40
CA PHE A 749 -15.84 -14.67 17.76
C PHE A 749 -17.21 -14.24 17.27
N HIS A 750 -17.90 -13.48 18.12
CA HIS A 750 -19.12 -12.76 17.79
C HIS A 750 -18.90 -11.28 18.10
N TYR A 751 -18.83 -10.47 17.04
CA TYR A 751 -18.71 -9.02 17.10
C TYR A 751 -20.11 -8.43 17.06
N LEU A 752 -20.45 -7.67 18.10
CA LEU A 752 -21.79 -7.11 18.27
C LEU A 752 -21.93 -5.76 17.54
N PRO A 753 -23.15 -5.40 17.08
CA PRO A 753 -23.42 -4.06 16.57
C PRO A 753 -23.25 -3.01 17.69
N TYR A 754 -22.81 -1.81 17.32
CA TYR A 754 -22.64 -0.68 18.24
C TYR A 754 -23.95 0.11 18.32
N VAL A 755 -24.65 0.00 19.45
CA VAL A 755 -25.81 0.84 19.73
C VAL A 755 -25.34 2.08 20.50
N ASP A 756 -25.14 3.17 19.76
CA ASP A 756 -25.34 4.56 20.23
C ASP A 756 -24.39 5.10 21.33
N GLN A 757 -23.07 5.18 21.08
CA GLN A 757 -22.13 6.07 21.81
C GLN A 757 -21.02 6.61 20.86
N GLY A 758 -20.72 7.91 20.95
CA GLY A 758 -19.99 8.72 19.95
C GLY A 758 -18.55 8.34 19.59
N ASP A 759 -17.91 9.21 18.78
CA ASP A 759 -16.66 9.14 17.96
C ASP A 759 -15.40 8.37 18.46
N ALA A 760 -15.44 7.65 19.59
CA ALA A 760 -14.38 6.76 20.02
C ALA A 760 -14.39 5.45 19.20
N ALA A 761 -13.39 5.35 18.30
CA ALA A 761 -12.95 4.23 17.47
C ALA A 761 -13.73 2.89 17.52
N GLN A 762 -14.27 2.54 16.35
CA GLN A 762 -15.05 1.35 15.98
C GLN A 762 -14.22 0.04 15.93
N ILE A 763 -13.52 -0.31 17.01
CA ILE A 763 -12.56 -1.43 17.04
C ILE A 763 -13.20 -2.70 17.61
N GLY A 764 -13.39 -3.71 16.75
CA GLY A 764 -13.77 -5.08 17.14
C GLY A 764 -12.58 -5.89 17.67
N SER A 765 -11.38 -5.70 17.13
CA SER A 765 -10.12 -6.23 17.68
C SER A 765 -9.01 -5.26 17.33
N SER A 766 -8.23 -4.86 18.34
CA SER A 766 -7.12 -3.91 18.21
C SER A 766 -6.04 -4.40 17.24
N ALA A 767 -5.16 -3.49 16.81
CA ALA A 767 -4.06 -3.83 15.92
C ALA A 767 -3.07 -4.79 16.61
N HIS A 768 -2.85 -5.97 16.03
CA HIS A 768 -1.97 -6.99 16.59
C HIS A 768 -1.40 -7.92 15.51
N THR A 769 -0.47 -8.79 15.92
CA THR A 769 0.03 -9.94 15.16
C THR A 769 -0.27 -11.21 15.92
N ASP A 770 -0.32 -12.34 15.20
CA ASP A 770 -0.58 -13.65 15.81
C ASP A 770 0.73 -14.33 16.23
N TRP A 771 0.78 -14.94 17.41
CA TRP A 771 2.04 -15.47 17.95
C TRP A 771 2.49 -16.82 17.39
N GLY A 772 1.60 -17.56 16.71
CA GLY A 772 1.77 -18.96 16.33
C GLY A 772 2.54 -19.20 15.03
N PHE A 773 2.24 -20.33 14.37
CA PHE A 773 2.69 -20.58 13.00
C PHE A 773 1.72 -19.98 11.98
N LEU A 774 0.45 -20.34 12.08
CA LEU A 774 -0.59 -19.93 11.14
C LEU A 774 -1.86 -19.64 11.90
N THR A 775 -2.61 -18.64 11.45
CA THR A 775 -4.02 -18.46 11.82
C THR A 775 -4.88 -18.71 10.59
N LEU A 776 -5.86 -19.61 10.70
CA LEU A 776 -6.80 -19.90 9.62
C LEU A 776 -8.18 -19.38 10.03
N ILE A 777 -8.74 -18.48 9.23
CA ILE A 777 -9.95 -17.72 9.58
C ILE A 777 -11.05 -18.05 8.58
N LEU A 778 -12.16 -18.60 9.09
CA LEU A 778 -13.42 -18.69 8.37
C LEU A 778 -14.27 -17.47 8.74
N SER A 779 -14.63 -16.65 7.76
CA SER A 779 -15.53 -15.51 7.95
C SER A 779 -16.70 -15.62 6.96
N PRO A 780 -17.80 -16.31 7.33
CA PRO A 780 -18.92 -16.55 6.43
C PRO A 780 -19.88 -15.36 6.31
N CYS A 781 -19.55 -14.23 6.95
CA CYS A 781 -20.37 -13.01 6.94
C CYS A 781 -19.90 -12.06 5.84
N LYS A 782 -20.83 -11.49 5.06
CA LYS A 782 -20.52 -10.51 4.01
C LYS A 782 -20.06 -9.15 4.53
N THR A 783 -20.17 -8.91 5.83
CA THR A 783 -19.72 -7.70 6.49
C THR A 783 -18.20 -7.64 6.53
N VAL A 784 -17.63 -6.64 5.84
CA VAL A 784 -16.19 -6.36 5.85
C VAL A 784 -15.79 -5.84 7.22
N GLY A 785 -14.69 -6.36 7.78
CA GLY A 785 -14.21 -5.93 9.10
C GLY A 785 -12.75 -6.27 9.40
N LEU A 786 -12.22 -7.38 8.89
CA LEU A 786 -10.79 -7.67 9.00
C LEU A 786 -10.00 -6.68 8.14
N GLN A 787 -8.97 -6.06 8.72
CA GLN A 787 -8.07 -5.15 8.03
C GLN A 787 -6.62 -5.55 8.24
N LEU A 788 -5.84 -5.49 7.17
CA LEU A 788 -4.40 -5.69 7.10
C LEU A 788 -3.70 -4.33 7.06
N PHE A 789 -2.62 -4.15 7.81
CA PHE A 789 -1.74 -3.00 7.63
C PHE A 789 -0.63 -3.33 6.62
N HIS A 790 -0.63 -2.64 5.48
CA HIS A 790 0.32 -2.82 4.38
C HIS A 790 0.56 -1.46 3.72
N ASP A 791 1.78 -1.21 3.21
CA ASP A 791 2.16 0.07 2.58
C ASP A 791 1.79 1.34 3.37
N ASN A 792 1.92 1.27 4.71
CA ASN A 792 1.55 2.31 5.67
C ASN A 792 0.06 2.69 5.70
N SER A 793 -0.82 1.84 5.19
CA SER A 793 -2.28 2.01 5.26
C SER A 793 -3.00 0.74 5.70
N TRP A 794 -4.22 0.91 6.19
CA TRP A 794 -5.12 -0.20 6.52
C TRP A 794 -5.94 -0.59 5.28
N HIS A 795 -5.87 -1.85 4.91
CA HIS A 795 -6.59 -2.45 3.77
C HIS A 795 -7.61 -3.46 4.26
N ASP A 796 -8.82 -3.40 3.72
CA ASP A 796 -9.87 -4.38 4.02
C ASP A 796 -9.52 -5.76 3.44
N VAL A 797 -9.72 -6.81 4.23
CA VAL A 797 -9.67 -8.21 3.81
C VAL A 797 -11.12 -8.70 3.68
N PRO A 798 -11.72 -8.69 2.47
CA PRO A 798 -13.12 -9.04 2.29
C PRO A 798 -13.40 -10.51 2.62
N SER A 799 -14.64 -10.83 2.98
CA SER A 799 -15.05 -12.23 3.10
C SER A 799 -15.32 -12.81 1.70
N VAL A 800 -14.64 -13.90 1.36
CA VAL A 800 -14.83 -14.63 0.10
C VAL A 800 -15.50 -15.97 0.41
N ASP A 801 -16.60 -16.26 -0.27
CA ASP A 801 -17.38 -17.48 -0.07
C ASP A 801 -16.49 -18.72 -0.31
N ASN A 802 -16.66 -19.77 0.49
CA ASN A 802 -15.95 -21.05 0.35
C ASN A 802 -14.42 -20.97 0.48
N THR A 803 -13.89 -19.95 1.15
CA THR A 803 -12.45 -19.82 1.40
C THR A 803 -12.12 -19.77 2.90
N LEU A 804 -10.85 -20.01 3.22
CA LEU A 804 -10.27 -19.64 4.50
C LEU A 804 -9.22 -18.55 4.26
N VAL A 805 -9.16 -17.56 5.14
CA VAL A 805 -8.05 -16.60 5.18
C VAL A 805 -6.92 -17.22 6.00
N VAL A 806 -5.71 -17.25 5.45
CA VAL A 806 -4.48 -17.66 6.14
C VAL A 806 -3.71 -16.42 6.53
N ASN A 807 -3.26 -16.37 7.78
CA ASN A 807 -2.41 -15.33 8.33
C ASN A 807 -1.12 -15.97 8.90
N GLY A 808 0.04 -15.43 8.53
CA GLY A 808 1.35 -15.85 9.04
C GLY A 808 1.59 -15.39 10.48
N GLY A 809 2.03 -16.30 11.35
CA GLY A 809 2.34 -15.96 12.74
C GLY A 809 3.79 -15.49 12.97
N ASP A 810 4.00 -14.81 14.08
CA ASP A 810 5.28 -14.29 14.54
C ASP A 810 6.35 -15.37 14.67
N TYR A 811 5.98 -16.57 15.11
CA TYR A 811 6.95 -17.66 15.28
C TYR A 811 7.41 -18.20 13.92
N LEU A 812 6.53 -18.25 12.91
CA LEU A 812 6.90 -18.58 11.53
C LEU A 812 7.80 -17.50 10.91
N SER A 813 7.46 -16.23 11.12
CA SER A 813 8.25 -15.11 10.63
C SER A 813 9.66 -15.10 11.24
N LEU A 814 9.76 -15.29 12.57
CA LEU A 814 11.02 -15.40 13.28
C LEU A 814 11.90 -16.52 12.74
N LEU A 815 11.32 -17.71 12.60
CA LEU A 815 12.00 -18.92 12.14
C LEU A 815 12.59 -18.75 10.73
N THR A 816 11.94 -17.95 9.89
CA THR A 816 12.38 -17.63 8.53
C THR A 816 13.19 -16.35 8.44
N GLY A 817 13.63 -15.78 9.57
CA GLY A 817 14.43 -14.56 9.62
C GLY A 817 13.69 -13.31 9.13
N GLY A 818 12.36 -13.34 9.09
CA GLY A 818 11.50 -12.29 8.54
C GLY A 818 11.19 -12.45 7.06
N LYS A 819 11.62 -13.56 6.42
CA LYS A 819 11.30 -13.82 5.00
C LYS A 819 9.80 -14.01 4.80
N LEU A 820 9.13 -14.75 5.68
CA LEU A 820 7.67 -14.84 5.68
C LEU A 820 7.11 -13.78 6.63
N ILE A 821 6.18 -12.96 6.16
CA ILE A 821 5.65 -11.83 6.92
C ILE A 821 4.64 -12.33 7.95
N SER A 822 4.73 -11.78 9.17
CA SER A 822 3.66 -11.80 10.17
C SER A 822 2.91 -10.46 10.09
N PRO A 823 1.72 -10.41 9.49
CA PRO A 823 1.04 -9.15 9.21
C PRO A 823 0.40 -8.55 10.45
N LEU A 824 0.62 -7.23 10.63
CA LEU A 824 -0.16 -6.43 11.55
C LEU A 824 -1.59 -6.32 11.01
N HIS A 825 -2.57 -6.73 11.80
CA HIS A 825 -3.97 -6.77 11.40
C HIS A 825 -4.88 -6.33 12.55
N ARG A 826 -6.10 -5.89 12.22
CA ARG A 826 -7.13 -5.47 13.18
C ARG A 826 -8.51 -5.89 12.68
N VAL A 827 -9.51 -5.82 13.55
CA VAL A 827 -10.91 -5.93 13.14
C VAL A 827 -11.63 -4.64 13.48
N VAL A 828 -12.23 -4.00 12.48
CA VAL A 828 -13.12 -2.85 12.65
C VAL A 828 -14.58 -3.29 12.45
N SER A 829 -15.50 -2.59 13.09
CA SER A 829 -16.94 -2.80 12.92
C SER A 829 -17.53 -1.58 12.21
N ASN A 830 -18.51 -1.79 11.33
CA ASN A 830 -19.32 -0.69 10.78
C ASN A 830 -20.40 -0.22 11.76
N GLY A 831 -20.48 -0.83 12.95
CA GLY A 831 -21.43 -0.50 14.01
C GLY A 831 -22.87 -0.96 13.77
N MET A 832 -23.21 -1.39 12.55
CA MET A 832 -24.60 -1.68 12.16
C MET A 832 -24.92 -3.17 12.11
N GLU A 833 -23.93 -4.01 11.81
CA GLU A 833 -24.14 -5.45 11.59
C GLU A 833 -23.33 -6.29 12.60
N GLU A 834 -23.92 -7.41 13.03
CA GLU A 834 -23.17 -8.43 13.75
C GLU A 834 -22.23 -9.18 12.79
N ARG A 835 -21.09 -9.65 13.30
CA ARG A 835 -20.12 -10.42 12.51
C ARG A 835 -19.65 -11.65 13.29
N TYR A 836 -19.58 -12.78 12.59
CA TYR A 836 -19.01 -14.02 13.10
C TYR A 836 -17.66 -14.30 12.43
N SER A 837 -16.69 -14.75 13.23
CA SER A 837 -15.36 -15.13 12.76
C SER A 837 -14.88 -16.35 13.52
N MET A 838 -14.46 -17.39 12.81
CA MET A 838 -13.97 -18.63 13.43
C MET A 838 -12.49 -18.77 13.10
N CYS A 839 -11.63 -18.51 14.09
CA CYS A 839 -10.18 -18.47 13.91
C CYS A 839 -9.53 -19.72 14.52
N CYS A 840 -8.77 -20.47 13.74
CA CYS A 840 -7.89 -21.53 14.21
C CYS A 840 -6.49 -20.97 14.42
N PHE A 841 -6.00 -20.98 15.65
CA PHE A 841 -4.60 -20.66 15.95
C PHE A 841 -3.80 -21.95 15.94
N TYR A 842 -3.03 -22.17 14.87
CA TYR A 842 -2.23 -23.37 14.67
C TYR A 842 -0.80 -23.15 15.17
N TYR A 843 -0.41 -23.99 16.13
CA TYR A 843 0.84 -23.89 16.87
C TYR A 843 1.71 -25.12 16.64
N PRO A 844 3.04 -25.03 16.73
CA PRO A 844 3.91 -26.20 16.86
C PRO A 844 3.75 -26.87 18.23
N ASP A 845 4.31 -28.06 18.39
CA ASP A 845 4.25 -28.83 19.63
C ASP A 845 4.84 -28.03 20.81
N TYR A 846 4.31 -28.24 22.03
CA TYR A 846 4.67 -27.45 23.22
C TYR A 846 6.20 -27.42 23.46
N HIS A 847 6.84 -28.58 23.34
CA HIS A 847 8.28 -28.73 23.63
C HIS A 847 9.18 -28.42 22.42
N SER A 848 8.60 -27.99 21.29
CA SER A 848 9.38 -27.66 20.10
C SER A 848 10.38 -26.54 20.39
N LYS A 849 11.64 -26.81 20.03
CA LYS A 849 12.75 -25.85 20.00
C LYS A 849 13.20 -25.75 18.56
N ILE A 850 12.69 -24.78 17.82
CA ILE A 850 12.94 -24.72 16.38
C ILE A 850 14.13 -23.80 16.11
N PRO A 851 15.23 -24.31 15.54
CA PRO A 851 16.38 -23.47 15.19
C PRO A 851 16.01 -22.52 14.04
N LEU A 852 16.65 -21.35 13.99
CA LEU A 852 16.56 -20.45 12.84
C LEU A 852 16.94 -21.20 11.56
N LEU A 853 16.05 -21.22 10.56
CA LEU A 853 16.26 -21.95 9.30
C LEU A 853 17.12 -21.17 8.30
N VAL A 854 17.51 -19.94 8.61
CA VAL A 854 18.31 -19.07 7.73
C VAL A 854 19.77 -19.01 8.20
N GLN A 855 20.71 -19.17 7.24
CA GLN A 855 22.16 -19.19 7.45
C GLN A 855 22.72 -17.91 8.11
N GLU A 856 23.94 -18.02 8.66
CA GLU A 856 24.61 -17.05 9.56
C GLU A 856 24.61 -15.57 9.13
N GLU A 857 24.45 -15.28 7.84
CA GLU A 857 24.41 -13.91 7.30
C GLU A 857 23.24 -13.06 7.82
N PHE A 858 22.16 -13.68 8.30
CA PHE A 858 20.97 -12.96 8.82
C PHE A 858 20.86 -12.91 10.34
N LYS A 859 21.77 -13.56 11.10
CA LYS A 859 21.79 -13.46 12.57
C LYS A 859 21.94 -12.01 13.06
N GLY A 860 22.61 -11.14 12.28
CA GLY A 860 22.77 -9.72 12.59
C GLY A 860 21.54 -8.85 12.30
N GLN A 861 20.71 -9.22 11.31
CA GLN A 861 19.44 -8.54 11.00
C GLN A 861 18.32 -8.98 11.92
N ALA A 862 18.27 -10.26 12.32
CA ALA A 862 17.34 -10.79 13.32
C ALA A 862 17.39 -10.05 14.67
N ALA A 863 18.55 -9.50 15.03
CA ALA A 863 18.75 -8.69 16.24
C ALA A 863 18.47 -7.19 16.07
N THR A 864 18.33 -6.68 14.83
CA THR A 864 18.19 -5.24 14.50
C THR A 864 16.90 -4.88 13.75
N GLY A 865 16.13 -5.87 13.27
CA GLY A 865 14.91 -5.68 12.50
C GLY A 865 13.66 -5.37 13.36
N ASN A 866 12.71 -4.66 12.75
CA ASN A 866 11.35 -4.43 13.26
C ASN A 866 10.52 -5.74 13.27
N TYR A 867 10.96 -6.76 14.01
CA TYR A 867 10.16 -7.97 14.22
C TYR A 867 9.04 -7.70 15.22
N SER A 868 7.81 -8.13 14.93
CA SER A 868 6.64 -7.91 15.81
C SER A 868 6.80 -8.53 17.20
N LEU A 869 7.62 -9.57 17.34
CA LEU A 869 8.05 -10.12 18.64
C LEU A 869 8.65 -9.08 19.60
N LEU A 870 9.17 -7.97 19.06
CA LEU A 870 9.77 -6.85 19.80
C LEU A 870 8.85 -5.62 19.90
N ARG A 871 7.65 -5.67 19.30
CA ARG A 871 6.63 -4.61 19.31
C ARG A 871 5.55 -5.01 20.33
N ASP A 872 5.50 -4.30 21.46
CA ASP A 872 4.55 -4.61 22.53
C ASP A 872 3.14 -4.22 22.08
N GLN A 873 2.23 -5.20 22.01
CA GLN A 873 0.85 -5.05 21.53
C GLN A 873 0.05 -4.02 22.36
N ARG A 874 0.48 -3.72 23.59
CA ARG A 874 -0.14 -2.70 24.45
C ARG A 874 0.24 -1.26 24.11
N SER A 875 1.29 -1.03 23.31
CA SER A 875 1.94 0.30 23.26
C SER A 875 1.39 1.28 22.22
N GLU A 876 0.44 0.90 21.36
CA GLU A 876 -0.04 1.82 20.30
C GLU A 876 -1.13 2.81 20.76
N GLU A 877 -1.78 2.60 21.92
CA GLU A 877 -2.78 3.54 22.48
C GLU A 877 -2.39 4.21 23.81
N GLU A 878 -1.43 3.69 24.58
CA GLU A 878 -1.09 4.22 25.92
C GLU A 878 0.08 5.21 25.96
N VAL A 879 0.74 5.53 24.85
CA VAL A 879 1.82 6.56 24.86
C VAL A 879 1.25 7.99 25.00
N ILE A 880 -0.08 8.14 25.02
CA ILE A 880 -0.77 9.44 25.12
C ILE A 880 -1.03 9.87 26.57
N ASN A 881 -1.04 8.98 27.58
CA ASN A 881 -1.23 9.40 28.98
C ASN A 881 -0.77 8.31 29.99
N ASP A 882 0.52 8.23 30.33
CA ASP A 882 0.96 8.23 31.74
C ASP A 882 2.49 8.30 31.85
N THR A 883 2.98 9.18 32.71
CA THR A 883 4.37 9.21 33.12
C THR A 883 4.50 8.46 34.44
N LYS A 884 5.32 7.38 34.40
CA LYS A 884 5.84 6.54 35.49
C LYS A 884 5.12 5.19 35.60
N ASP A 885 5.84 4.13 35.23
CA ASP A 885 6.04 2.86 35.98
C ASP A 885 6.01 1.53 35.18
N HIS A 886 6.48 1.49 33.93
CA HIS A 886 6.55 0.23 33.13
C HIS A 886 7.93 -0.11 32.51
N SER A 887 9.05 0.20 33.17
CA SER A 887 10.40 -0.12 32.65
C SER A 887 10.78 -1.62 32.75
N ALA A 888 10.14 -2.40 33.62
CA ALA A 888 10.51 -3.81 33.84
C ALA A 888 9.91 -4.79 32.81
N ASP A 889 8.65 -4.58 32.39
CA ASP A 889 7.92 -5.52 31.52
C ASP A 889 8.40 -5.48 30.06
N ALA A 890 8.76 -4.30 29.54
CA ALA A 890 9.33 -4.14 28.20
C ALA A 890 10.75 -4.76 28.08
N GLN A 891 11.50 -4.79 29.18
CA GLN A 891 12.78 -5.50 29.26
C GLN A 891 12.59 -7.02 29.21
N ASP A 892 11.50 -7.54 29.80
CA ASP A 892 11.25 -8.99 29.86
C ASP A 892 10.77 -9.57 28.52
N ALA A 893 9.93 -8.86 27.76
CA ALA A 893 9.47 -9.32 26.44
C ALA A 893 10.62 -9.49 25.41
N ARG A 894 11.57 -8.55 25.38
CA ARG A 894 12.79 -8.69 24.56
C ARG A 894 13.72 -9.81 25.07
N SER A 895 13.73 -10.03 26.38
CA SER A 895 14.44 -11.15 27.03
C SER A 895 13.86 -12.51 26.61
N VAL A 896 12.53 -12.64 26.52
CA VAL A 896 11.84 -13.89 26.15
C VAL A 896 12.06 -14.26 24.68
N ALA A 897 11.97 -13.30 23.74
CA ALA A 897 12.25 -13.59 22.32
C ALA A 897 13.72 -13.99 22.09
N SER A 898 14.66 -13.36 22.79
CA SER A 898 16.08 -13.74 22.77
C SER A 898 16.32 -15.15 23.33
N LYS A 899 15.68 -15.48 24.47
CA LYS A 899 15.71 -16.83 25.06
C LYS A 899 15.12 -17.89 24.10
N LEU A 900 14.06 -17.54 23.37
CA LEU A 900 13.45 -18.44 22.39
C LEU A 900 14.39 -18.72 21.21
N LEU A 901 15.07 -17.68 20.69
CA LEU A 901 16.07 -17.78 19.63
C LEU A 901 17.34 -18.56 20.05
N ASN A 902 17.75 -18.42 21.31
CA ASN A 902 18.90 -19.15 21.86
C ASN A 902 18.55 -20.60 22.25
N GLY A 903 17.27 -20.98 22.18
CA GLY A 903 16.80 -22.30 22.59
C GLY A 903 16.71 -22.52 24.11
N ASP A 904 16.77 -21.44 24.90
CA ASP A 904 16.70 -21.44 26.36
C ASP A 904 15.29 -21.77 26.86
N ILE A 905 14.26 -21.43 26.10
CA ILE A 905 12.84 -21.74 26.37
C ILE A 905 12.21 -22.49 25.19
N ASN A 906 11.18 -23.31 25.45
CA ASN A 906 10.39 -23.96 24.42
C ASN A 906 9.21 -23.06 23.96
N PHE A 907 8.60 -23.40 22.83
CA PHE A 907 7.46 -22.68 22.28
C PHE A 907 6.27 -22.58 23.27
N GLY A 908 5.96 -23.67 23.98
CA GLY A 908 4.84 -23.71 24.91
C GLY A 908 4.96 -22.69 26.04
N ASP A 909 6.13 -22.60 26.68
CA ASP A 909 6.40 -21.63 27.74
C ASP A 909 6.33 -20.17 27.23
N TYR A 910 6.76 -19.93 25.99
CA TYR A 910 6.61 -18.64 25.31
C TYR A 910 5.13 -18.25 25.16
N ILE A 911 4.31 -19.15 24.64
CA ILE A 911 2.87 -18.90 24.44
C ILE A 911 2.13 -18.72 25.77
N VAL A 912 2.45 -19.52 26.80
CA VAL A 912 1.88 -19.36 28.15
C VAL A 912 2.16 -17.97 28.72
N SER A 913 3.39 -17.46 28.53
CA SER A 913 3.78 -16.11 28.95
C SER A 913 2.93 -15.05 28.24
N LYS A 914 2.78 -15.16 26.92
CA LYS A 914 1.98 -14.21 26.12
C LYS A 914 0.50 -14.22 26.49
N TRP A 915 -0.11 -15.40 26.66
CA TRP A 915 -1.51 -15.49 27.12
C TRP A 915 -1.71 -14.83 28.48
N THR A 916 -0.75 -14.98 29.40
CA THR A 916 -0.85 -14.37 30.73
C THR A 916 -0.89 -12.83 30.66
N GLN A 917 -0.34 -12.21 29.62
CA GLN A 917 -0.29 -10.75 29.46
C GLN A 917 -1.61 -10.13 28.95
N VAL A 918 -2.43 -10.88 28.20
CA VAL A 918 -3.65 -10.35 27.56
C VAL A 918 -4.92 -10.47 28.43
N TYR A 919 -4.85 -11.23 29.53
CA TYR A 919 -5.97 -11.38 30.45
C TYR A 919 -6.08 -10.23 31.46
N ARG A 920 -7.28 -9.66 31.59
CA ARG A 920 -7.60 -8.67 32.62
C ARG A 920 -8.27 -9.31 33.83
N LYS A 921 -7.82 -9.00 35.05
CA LYS A 921 -8.47 -9.48 36.29
C LYS A 921 -9.86 -8.86 36.41
N GLY A 922 -10.88 -9.69 36.59
CA GLY A 922 -12.24 -9.26 36.98
C GLY A 922 -13.09 -8.61 35.88
N GLY A 923 -12.61 -8.48 34.64
CA GLY A 923 -13.31 -7.71 33.59
C GLY A 923 -13.49 -6.23 33.95
N SER A 924 -12.78 -5.74 34.97
CA SER A 924 -12.81 -4.34 35.40
C SER A 924 -11.88 -3.52 34.52
N TYR A 925 -12.46 -2.48 33.94
CA TYR A 925 -11.77 -1.29 33.44
C TYR A 925 -11.33 -0.43 34.63
#